data_AF-A0A432XC12-F1
#
_entry.id   AF-A0A432XC12-F1
#
_cell.length_a   1.000
_cell.length_b   1.000
_cell.length_c   1.000
_cell.angle_alpha   90.00
_cell.angle_beta   90.00
_cell.angle_gamma   90.00
#
_symmetry.space_group_name_H-M   'P 1'
#
loop_
_entity.id
_entity.type
_entity.pdbx_description
1 polymer ?
#
loop_
_entity_poly.entity_id
_entity_poly.type
_entity_poly.pdbx_seq_one_letter_code
_entity_poly.pdbx_strand_id
1 'polypeptide(L)'
;MVHASFLICKFDKPTLSNIIRERFGTGFPDIFQKPQINFAYSYLNELKARTILLETDYVDRDYLEDYSQYYVRCFSRYGERCARLHFFDDGGDDTFQISHEQIREGLTAGPLQLEAELQKRYLGFIVIKPIPRTFIGKSCLKLYPWLATNKTKKVIANEYTVNLFGMKLTVNSVAFQEQDKVVSACATTAIWSLMHAQKQSYRLPETPSASRITLAAINHIENSSNSFPNGGLNIKQIMRAFDVYGFRTHQVDLKKDSSESAFFDTVRYHIKSKIPLILGGAVYKIEDGEAIYEGNHAVTVLGYKEHPDNKALYVHDDRFGPYARTLIRNISSYLTELKVTDASGRQGVDWAIFFQEKRDTEDSKNDWDEKPRQFIVPDNLMLVTHPKVRIQSLYISNTCELVVEQLARYFKELAVNSKELELTQVNYDIELVGLTDFRSRVAQATDVLHRYKILTTNTPKYVWLASFYVEKEATAFEIAFDATDIPQGDAVKHVVFRSEKWEYLLKDSMKDLNEYSEPVSDTSEHFYHSVIKHLTDSRDDLWSYLDEQFGELRAPNLVKQHELSDGDLNNQTPQTFYGRISASISDKLPEAQLDDPYIWVIGLDGALHLGKEIDGKGHPTIAAFKSARISGEISKTEKGWKLIPKSGRYSGDYGEKQGKYLENAKQKFLEVFGLEEEKNIYTETKAP
;
A
#
# COMPACT_ATOMS: atom_id res chain seq x y z
N MET A 1 -12.21 48.95 -2.17
CA MET A 1 -13.50 48.45 -1.64
C MET A 1 -13.25 48.02 -0.20
N VAL A 2 -14.15 48.37 0.72
CA VAL A 2 -14.14 47.79 2.08
C VAL A 2 -14.73 46.40 1.94
N HIS A 3 -13.91 45.35 2.05
CA HIS A 3 -14.42 43.98 2.05
C HIS A 3 -14.81 43.60 3.48
N ALA A 4 -15.99 43.00 3.66
CA ALA A 4 -16.35 42.40 4.93
C ALA A 4 -15.33 41.30 5.30
N SER A 5 -15.01 41.19 6.58
CA SER A 5 -14.03 40.20 7.07
C SER A 5 -14.43 38.76 6.75
N PHE A 6 -15.74 38.48 6.74
CA PHE A 6 -16.35 37.25 6.26
C PHE A 6 -17.81 37.51 5.89
N LEU A 7 -18.42 36.63 5.09
CA LEU A 7 -19.86 36.63 4.82
C LEU A 7 -20.46 35.25 5.12
N ILE A 8 -21.69 35.23 5.61
CA ILE A 8 -22.46 33.99 5.84
C ILE A 8 -23.78 34.08 5.09
N CYS A 9 -24.09 33.05 4.30
CA CYS A 9 -25.32 32.97 3.53
C CYS A 9 -25.89 31.55 3.56
N LYS A 10 -27.19 31.43 3.30
CA LYS A 10 -27.84 30.14 3.08
C LYS A 10 -27.29 29.48 1.81
N PHE A 11 -27.00 28.18 1.88
CA PHE A 11 -26.63 27.38 0.74
C PHE A 11 -27.81 27.29 -0.24
N ASP A 12 -27.60 27.87 -1.41
CA ASP A 12 -28.50 27.82 -2.55
C ASP A 12 -27.69 28.12 -3.82
N LYS A 13 -28.16 27.65 -4.98
CA LYS A 13 -27.44 27.79 -6.26
C LYS A 13 -27.28 29.25 -6.69
N PRO A 14 -28.30 30.14 -6.61
CA PRO A 14 -28.13 31.56 -6.88
C PRO A 14 -27.17 32.23 -5.89
N THR A 15 -27.20 31.83 -4.62
CA THR A 15 -26.28 32.35 -3.59
C THR A 15 -24.83 32.02 -3.94
N LEU A 16 -24.54 30.78 -4.32
CA LEU A 16 -23.18 30.35 -4.71
C LEU A 16 -22.63 31.19 -5.88
N SER A 17 -23.48 31.52 -6.87
CA SER A 17 -23.09 32.39 -7.98
C SER A 17 -22.88 33.85 -7.53
N ASN A 18 -23.79 34.39 -6.72
CA ASN A 18 -23.75 35.78 -6.32
C ASN A 18 -22.63 36.09 -5.31
N ILE A 19 -22.31 35.16 -4.40
CA ILE A 19 -21.24 35.34 -3.42
C ILE A 19 -19.85 35.38 -4.09
N ILE A 20 -19.67 34.65 -5.20
CA ILE A 20 -18.46 34.73 -6.03
C ILE A 20 -18.38 36.09 -6.74
N ARG A 21 -19.49 36.56 -7.31
CA ARG A 21 -19.57 37.88 -7.96
C ARG A 21 -19.35 39.03 -6.99
N GLU A 22 -19.84 38.90 -5.75
CA GLU A 22 -19.62 39.91 -4.70
C GLU A 22 -18.14 40.12 -4.43
N ARG A 23 -17.34 39.05 -4.45
CA ARG A 23 -15.90 39.16 -4.24
C ARG A 23 -15.15 39.71 -5.46
N PHE A 24 -15.43 39.19 -6.65
CA PHE A 24 -14.58 39.42 -7.84
C PHE A 24 -15.23 40.28 -8.94
N GLY A 25 -16.44 40.77 -8.71
CA GLY A 25 -17.19 41.61 -9.64
C GLY A 25 -17.97 40.84 -10.72
N THR A 26 -18.62 41.60 -11.60
CA THR A 26 -19.52 41.10 -12.66
C THR A 26 -18.79 40.54 -13.89
N GLY A 27 -17.46 40.64 -13.93
CA GLY A 27 -16.61 40.14 -15.02
C GLY A 27 -16.48 38.60 -15.09
N PHE A 28 -17.19 37.86 -14.23
CA PHE A 28 -17.26 36.40 -14.23
C PHE A 28 -18.51 35.94 -15.01
N PRO A 29 -18.36 35.62 -16.31
CA PRO A 29 -19.50 35.19 -17.12
C PRO A 29 -19.98 33.80 -16.67
N ASP A 30 -21.30 33.67 -16.61
CA ASP A 30 -22.04 32.40 -16.59
C ASP A 30 -21.64 31.35 -15.53
N ILE A 31 -21.39 31.79 -14.30
CA ILE A 31 -21.13 30.91 -13.14
C ILE A 31 -22.26 29.89 -12.93
N PHE A 32 -23.50 30.32 -13.12
CA PHE A 32 -24.69 29.53 -12.80
C PHE A 32 -24.88 28.31 -13.70
N GLN A 33 -24.50 28.39 -14.99
CA GLN A 33 -24.64 27.27 -15.94
C GLN A 33 -23.40 26.37 -16.00
N LYS A 34 -22.31 26.74 -15.32
CA LYS A 34 -21.05 26.00 -15.33
C LYS A 34 -21.25 24.55 -14.83
N PRO A 35 -20.83 23.51 -15.58
CA PRO A 35 -21.00 22.11 -15.19
C PRO A 35 -20.44 21.78 -13.81
N GLN A 36 -19.26 22.31 -13.47
CA GLN A 36 -18.64 22.09 -12.18
C GLN A 36 -19.40 22.74 -11.02
N ILE A 37 -20.09 23.87 -11.26
CA ILE A 37 -20.97 24.50 -10.26
C ILE A 37 -22.23 23.66 -10.06
N ASN A 38 -22.83 23.16 -11.15
CA ASN A 38 -23.96 22.25 -11.08
C ASN A 38 -23.59 20.98 -10.30
N PHE A 39 -22.45 20.38 -10.61
CA PHE A 39 -21.94 19.22 -9.90
C PHE A 39 -21.73 19.52 -8.41
N ALA A 40 -21.02 20.60 -8.08
CA ALA A 40 -20.77 20.98 -6.68
C ALA A 40 -22.07 21.24 -5.92
N TYR A 41 -23.06 21.88 -6.56
CA TYR A 41 -24.37 22.13 -5.98
C TYR A 41 -25.10 20.81 -5.65
N SER A 42 -25.23 19.90 -6.63
CA SER A 42 -25.86 18.59 -6.42
C SER A 42 -25.11 17.74 -5.39
N TYR A 43 -23.77 17.79 -5.40
CA TYR A 43 -22.91 17.08 -4.44
C TYR A 43 -23.18 17.56 -3.01
N LEU A 44 -23.13 18.88 -2.79
CA LEU A 44 -23.32 19.50 -1.48
C LEU A 44 -24.78 19.40 -0.98
N ASN A 45 -25.77 19.44 -1.87
CA ASN A 45 -27.18 19.18 -1.52
C ASN A 45 -27.37 17.78 -0.92
N GLU A 46 -26.74 16.75 -1.50
CA GLU A 46 -26.82 15.40 -0.95
C GLU A 46 -26.09 15.26 0.39
N LEU A 47 -25.02 16.03 0.58
CA LEU A 47 -24.37 16.19 1.88
C LEU A 47 -25.18 17.05 2.86
N LYS A 48 -26.35 17.55 2.46
CA LYS A 48 -27.25 18.41 3.23
C LYS A 48 -26.60 19.74 3.61
N ALA A 49 -25.77 20.30 2.73
CA ALA A 49 -25.23 21.65 2.92
C ALA A 49 -26.37 22.67 3.06
N ARG A 50 -26.26 23.55 4.05
CA ARG A 50 -27.27 24.56 4.37
C ARG A 50 -26.70 25.95 4.55
N THR A 51 -25.43 26.04 4.92
CA THR A 51 -24.75 27.32 5.15
C THR A 51 -23.44 27.39 4.36
N ILE A 52 -23.18 28.56 3.77
CA ILE A 52 -21.92 28.95 3.14
C ILE A 52 -21.29 30.05 3.99
N LEU A 53 -20.02 29.88 4.37
CA LEU A 53 -19.19 30.94 4.93
C LEU A 53 -18.08 31.30 3.95
N LEU A 54 -18.00 32.56 3.56
CA LEU A 54 -16.98 33.11 2.67
C LEU A 54 -15.88 33.78 3.48
N GLU A 55 -14.65 33.30 3.32
CA GLU A 55 -13.44 34.08 3.57
C GLU A 55 -13.09 34.86 2.31
N THR A 56 -13.12 36.19 2.42
CA THR A 56 -13.01 37.09 1.28
C THR A 56 -11.57 37.25 0.80
N ASP A 57 -10.58 37.21 1.67
CA ASP A 57 -9.18 37.49 1.33
C ASP A 57 -8.25 36.34 1.75
N TYR A 58 -8.11 35.35 0.87
CA TYR A 58 -7.36 34.12 1.12
C TYR A 58 -6.16 33.97 0.19
N VAL A 59 -5.02 33.55 0.74
CA VAL A 59 -3.84 33.19 -0.06
C VAL A 59 -3.83 31.68 -0.23
N ASP A 60 -4.15 31.22 -1.43
CA ASP A 60 -3.90 29.84 -1.81
C ASP A 60 -2.47 29.69 -2.32
N ARG A 61 -1.70 28.78 -1.72
CA ARG A 61 -0.30 28.56 -2.08
C ARG A 61 -0.14 28.11 -3.53
N ASP A 62 -0.96 27.15 -3.98
CA ASP A 62 -0.83 26.58 -5.32
C ASP A 62 -1.16 27.64 -6.37
N TYR A 63 -2.24 28.41 -6.16
CA TYR A 63 -2.57 29.52 -7.04
C TYR A 63 -1.54 30.66 -6.99
N LEU A 64 -0.99 31.00 -5.82
CA LEU A 64 0.02 32.07 -5.72
C LEU A 64 1.28 31.72 -6.54
N GLU A 65 1.67 30.44 -6.53
CA GLU A 65 2.78 29.96 -7.35
C GLU A 65 2.43 30.06 -8.84
N ASP A 66 1.26 29.55 -9.26
CA ASP A 66 0.78 29.67 -10.65
C ASP A 66 0.66 31.14 -11.11
N TYR A 67 0.20 32.02 -10.21
CA TYR A 67 0.10 33.45 -10.42
C TYR A 67 1.48 34.08 -10.69
N SER A 68 2.47 33.76 -9.85
CA SER A 68 3.83 34.28 -9.98
C SER A 68 4.52 33.83 -11.28
N GLN A 69 4.22 32.61 -11.73
CA GLN A 69 4.82 32.03 -12.93
C GLN A 69 4.27 32.66 -14.22
N TYR A 70 2.97 32.98 -14.25
CA TYR A 70 2.29 33.42 -15.47
C TYR A 70 1.53 34.73 -15.31
N TYR A 71 0.54 34.77 -14.42
CA TYR A 71 -0.47 35.83 -14.38
C TYR A 71 0.05 37.21 -13.98
N VAL A 72 1.12 37.28 -13.18
CA VAL A 72 1.77 38.56 -12.81
C VAL A 72 2.33 39.31 -14.03
N ARG A 73 2.62 38.58 -15.12
CA ARG A 73 3.19 39.14 -16.36
C ARG A 73 2.12 39.57 -17.37
N CYS A 74 0.85 39.30 -17.11
CA CYS A 74 -0.24 39.68 -18.00
C CYS A 74 -0.48 41.20 -17.95
N PHE A 75 -0.86 41.77 -19.10
CA PHE A 75 -1.32 43.17 -19.15
C PHE A 75 -2.61 43.35 -18.33
N SER A 76 -3.54 42.40 -18.45
CA SER A 76 -4.71 42.28 -17.56
C SER A 76 -4.24 41.99 -16.14
N ARG A 77 -4.66 42.84 -15.19
CA ARG A 77 -4.33 42.68 -13.78
C ARG A 77 -5.26 41.65 -13.14
N TYR A 78 -4.88 40.38 -13.20
CA TYR A 78 -5.50 39.34 -12.37
C TYR A 78 -5.09 39.54 -10.91
N GLY A 79 -5.98 39.20 -9.97
CA GLY A 79 -5.68 39.28 -8.54
C GLY A 79 -4.76 38.13 -8.10
N GLU A 80 -3.98 38.34 -7.07
CA GLU A 80 -3.19 37.29 -6.40
C GLU A 80 -3.93 36.64 -5.22
N ARG A 81 -5.02 37.27 -4.78
CA ARG A 81 -5.84 36.84 -3.64
C ARG A 81 -7.07 36.07 -4.10
N CYS A 82 -7.25 34.89 -3.53
CA CYS A 82 -8.41 34.03 -3.68
C CYS A 82 -9.50 34.38 -2.67
N ALA A 83 -10.64 33.72 -2.81
CA ALA A 83 -11.63 33.54 -1.77
C ALA A 83 -11.73 32.06 -1.39
N ARG A 84 -12.24 31.76 -0.20
CA ARG A 84 -12.51 30.39 0.22
C ARG A 84 -13.93 30.27 0.75
N LEU A 85 -14.69 29.37 0.15
CA LEU A 85 -16.05 29.05 0.56
C LEU A 85 -16.00 27.81 1.46
N HIS A 86 -16.58 27.90 2.64
CA HIS A 86 -16.77 26.80 3.58
C HIS A 86 -18.23 26.38 3.60
N PHE A 87 -18.47 25.07 3.64
CA PHE A 87 -19.82 24.51 3.61
C PHE A 87 -20.12 23.74 4.89
N PHE A 88 -21.34 23.90 5.39
CA PHE A 88 -21.79 23.27 6.64
C PHE A 88 -23.19 22.66 6.49
N ASP A 89 -23.38 21.48 7.09
CA ASP A 89 -24.70 20.88 7.36
C ASP A 89 -25.14 21.34 8.75
N ASP A 90 -25.98 22.37 8.82
CA ASP A 90 -26.50 22.88 10.10
C ASP A 90 -27.58 21.97 10.72
N GLY A 91 -27.78 20.75 10.19
CA GLY A 91 -28.53 19.66 10.83
C GLY A 91 -30.04 19.83 10.85
N GLY A 92 -30.55 21.03 10.57
CA GLY A 92 -31.99 21.36 10.66
C GLY A 92 -32.58 21.20 12.07
N ASP A 93 -31.73 21.13 13.10
CA ASP A 93 -32.10 21.10 14.51
C ASP A 93 -31.89 22.50 15.08
N ASP A 94 -32.85 23.00 15.87
CA ASP A 94 -32.90 24.38 16.37
C ASP A 94 -31.79 24.71 17.40
N THR A 95 -30.90 23.76 17.68
CA THR A 95 -29.91 23.85 18.75
C THR A 95 -28.67 24.67 18.40
N PHE A 96 -28.32 24.84 17.12
CA PHE A 96 -27.17 25.66 16.70
C PHE A 96 -27.25 26.09 15.24
N GLN A 97 -27.45 27.39 15.00
CA GLN A 97 -27.46 27.99 13.66
C GLN A 97 -26.17 28.77 13.41
N ILE A 98 -25.50 28.50 12.29
CA ILE A 98 -24.29 29.24 11.90
C ILE A 98 -24.71 30.61 11.36
N SER A 99 -24.50 31.66 12.16
CA SER A 99 -24.83 33.04 11.85
C SER A 99 -23.66 33.99 12.14
N HIS A 100 -23.73 35.24 11.67
CA HIS A 100 -22.69 36.23 11.95
C HIS A 100 -22.54 36.51 13.45
N GLU A 101 -23.67 36.51 14.17
CA GLU A 101 -23.70 36.71 15.62
C GLU A 101 -23.06 35.52 16.34
N GLN A 102 -23.44 34.29 15.98
CA GLN A 102 -22.89 33.09 16.60
C GLN A 102 -21.37 32.97 16.40
N ILE A 103 -20.87 33.28 15.20
CA ILE A 103 -19.42 33.33 14.94
C ILE A 103 -18.76 34.42 15.80
N ARG A 104 -19.34 35.62 15.86
CA ARG A 104 -18.79 36.74 16.65
C ARG A 104 -18.72 36.40 18.14
N GLU A 105 -19.80 35.89 18.71
CA GLU A 105 -19.88 35.52 20.12
C GLU A 105 -18.91 34.38 20.44
N GLY A 106 -18.89 33.32 19.64
CA GLY A 106 -18.00 32.18 19.86
C GLY A 106 -16.52 32.56 19.76
N LEU A 107 -16.16 33.47 18.84
CA LEU A 107 -14.79 34.00 18.77
C LEU A 107 -14.45 34.90 19.97
N THR A 108 -15.42 35.68 20.48
CA THR A 108 -15.22 36.58 21.62
C THR A 108 -15.09 35.81 22.94
N ALA A 109 -15.90 34.77 23.13
CA ALA A 109 -15.91 33.94 24.34
C ALA A 109 -14.73 32.94 24.42
N GLY A 110 -14.06 32.69 23.29
CA GLY A 110 -13.04 31.68 23.14
C GLY A 110 -13.52 30.52 22.25
N PRO A 111 -12.76 30.14 21.20
CA PRO A 111 -13.32 29.40 20.08
C PRO A 111 -13.48 27.89 20.30
N LEU A 112 -13.09 27.31 21.44
CA LEU A 112 -13.05 25.85 21.62
C LEU A 112 -14.42 25.17 21.40
N GLN A 113 -15.48 25.74 21.97
CA GLN A 113 -16.83 25.20 21.78
C GLN A 113 -17.32 25.44 20.35
N LEU A 114 -17.05 26.63 19.79
CA LEU A 114 -17.41 26.95 18.41
C LEU A 114 -16.71 26.01 17.41
N GLU A 115 -15.43 25.73 17.62
CA GLU A 115 -14.62 24.81 16.80
C GLU A 115 -15.23 23.41 16.78
N ALA A 116 -15.63 22.88 17.94
CA ALA A 116 -16.29 21.58 18.03
C ALA A 116 -17.63 21.56 17.28
N GLU A 117 -18.46 22.59 17.43
CA GLU A 117 -19.76 22.70 16.74
C GLU A 117 -19.60 22.86 15.21
N LEU A 118 -18.62 23.64 14.77
CA LEU A 118 -18.30 23.80 13.35
C LEU A 118 -17.73 22.51 12.76
N GLN A 119 -16.80 21.84 13.44
CA GLN A 119 -16.18 20.60 12.97
C GLN A 119 -17.20 19.49 12.76
N LYS A 120 -18.16 19.34 13.68
CA LYS A 120 -19.25 18.36 13.57
C LYS A 120 -20.05 18.54 12.27
N ARG A 121 -20.20 19.79 11.82
CA ARG A 121 -21.04 20.21 10.68
C ARG A 121 -20.24 20.44 9.40
N TYR A 122 -18.91 20.40 9.46
CA TYR A 122 -18.06 20.80 8.35
C TYR A 122 -18.12 19.80 7.20
N LEU A 123 -18.48 20.31 6.01
CA LEU A 123 -18.56 19.55 4.76
C LEU A 123 -17.35 19.76 3.86
N GLY A 124 -16.48 20.72 4.20
CA GLY A 124 -15.28 21.04 3.43
C GLY A 124 -15.32 22.45 2.82
N PHE A 125 -14.48 22.66 1.82
CA PHE A 125 -14.27 23.97 1.22
C PHE A 125 -14.00 23.93 -0.28
N ILE A 126 -14.22 25.08 -0.94
CA ILE A 126 -13.85 25.37 -2.32
C ILE A 126 -13.07 26.69 -2.34
N VAL A 127 -11.84 26.68 -2.86
CA VAL A 127 -11.09 27.91 -3.16
C VAL A 127 -11.56 28.46 -4.50
N ILE A 128 -11.80 29.77 -4.56
CA ILE A 128 -12.16 30.50 -5.78
C ILE A 128 -10.98 31.40 -6.18
N LYS A 129 -10.41 31.10 -7.35
CA LYS A 129 -9.31 31.83 -7.98
C LYS A 129 -9.86 33.08 -8.70
N PRO A 130 -9.15 34.22 -8.67
CA PRO A 130 -9.54 35.46 -9.37
C PRO A 130 -9.29 35.39 -10.91
N ILE A 131 -9.75 34.32 -11.57
CA ILE A 131 -9.64 34.12 -13.02
C ILE A 131 -11.03 33.83 -13.63
N PRO A 132 -11.49 34.55 -14.68
CA PRO A 132 -12.92 34.56 -15.05
C PRO A 132 -13.57 33.23 -15.46
N ARG A 133 -12.81 32.27 -16.03
CA ARG A 133 -13.38 31.05 -16.63
C ARG A 133 -13.13 29.79 -15.82
N THR A 134 -11.94 29.65 -15.26
CA THR A 134 -11.42 28.43 -14.62
C THR A 134 -11.20 28.66 -13.12
N PHE A 135 -12.18 29.28 -12.46
CA PHE A 135 -12.03 29.85 -11.12
C PHE A 135 -12.07 28.82 -9.99
N ILE A 136 -12.49 27.58 -10.22
CA ILE A 136 -12.53 26.58 -9.15
C ILE A 136 -11.10 26.09 -8.88
N GLY A 137 -10.55 26.53 -7.75
CA GLY A 137 -9.25 26.11 -7.24
C GLY A 137 -9.36 24.87 -6.37
N LYS A 138 -8.37 24.72 -5.49
CA LYS A 138 -8.29 23.62 -4.54
C LYS A 138 -9.59 23.47 -3.74
N SER A 139 -10.22 22.32 -3.88
CA SER A 139 -11.49 21.96 -3.28
C SER A 139 -11.36 20.62 -2.57
N CYS A 140 -11.74 20.57 -1.30
CA CYS A 140 -11.78 19.33 -0.53
C CYS A 140 -13.16 19.23 0.10
N LEU A 141 -13.99 18.33 -0.41
CA LEU A 141 -15.35 18.09 0.07
C LEU A 141 -15.44 16.72 0.73
N LYS A 142 -16.27 16.62 1.77
CA LYS A 142 -16.54 15.39 2.50
C LYS A 142 -17.10 14.33 1.54
N LEU A 143 -16.64 13.09 1.66
CA LEU A 143 -17.17 11.99 0.85
C LEU A 143 -18.67 11.78 1.08
N TYR A 144 -19.37 11.30 0.05
CA TYR A 144 -20.73 10.81 0.22
C TYR A 144 -20.80 9.72 1.31
N PRO A 145 -21.79 9.76 2.23
CA PRO A 145 -21.88 8.78 3.32
C PRO A 145 -21.90 7.32 2.84
N TRP A 146 -22.54 7.05 1.70
CA TRP A 146 -22.65 5.71 1.12
C TRP A 146 -21.38 5.21 0.42
N LEU A 147 -20.37 6.07 0.22
CA LEU A 147 -19.03 5.66 -0.20
C LEU A 147 -18.22 5.13 0.98
N ALA A 148 -18.43 5.69 2.17
CA ALA A 148 -17.66 5.35 3.37
C ALA A 148 -18.10 4.04 4.04
N THR A 149 -19.37 3.63 3.86
CA THR A 149 -19.98 2.54 4.66
C THR A 149 -20.17 1.22 3.92
N ASN A 150 -19.79 1.12 2.65
CA ASN A 150 -20.15 -0.03 1.81
C ASN A 150 -18.95 -0.94 1.50
N LYS A 151 -19.02 -2.22 1.90
CA LYS A 151 -17.98 -3.24 1.66
C LYS A 151 -17.62 -3.43 0.17
N THR A 152 -18.56 -3.18 -0.74
CA THR A 152 -18.35 -3.31 -2.20
C THR A 152 -17.67 -2.10 -2.83
N LYS A 153 -17.37 -1.06 -2.05
CA LYS A 153 -16.79 0.19 -2.55
C LYS A 153 -15.49 0.47 -1.82
N LYS A 154 -14.52 0.98 -2.56
CA LYS A 154 -13.29 1.50 -1.96
C LYS A 154 -12.93 2.81 -2.65
N VAL A 155 -12.61 3.80 -1.84
CA VAL A 155 -12.24 5.15 -2.29
C VAL A 155 -11.06 5.64 -1.47
N ILE A 156 -10.12 6.29 -2.14
CA ILE A 156 -8.96 6.93 -1.54
C ILE A 156 -9.37 8.31 -1.06
N ALA A 157 -9.09 8.59 0.21
CA ALA A 157 -9.22 9.90 0.83
C ALA A 157 -8.13 10.07 1.89
N ASN A 158 -7.73 11.31 2.08
CA ASN A 158 -6.76 11.77 3.06
C ASN A 158 -7.40 12.84 3.93
N GLU A 159 -6.94 12.95 5.18
CA GLU A 159 -7.34 14.04 6.05
C GLU A 159 -6.69 15.37 5.60
N TYR A 160 -7.51 16.38 5.34
CA TYR A 160 -7.10 17.75 5.09
C TYR A 160 -7.44 18.60 6.30
N THR A 161 -6.44 19.27 6.85
CA THR A 161 -6.62 20.30 7.88
C THR A 161 -6.77 21.67 7.23
N VAL A 162 -7.72 22.45 7.73
CA VAL A 162 -7.98 23.84 7.35
C VAL A 162 -8.04 24.69 8.61
N ASN A 163 -7.45 25.88 8.57
CA ASN A 163 -7.60 26.86 9.64
C ASN A 163 -8.67 27.88 9.27
N LEU A 164 -9.71 28.03 10.09
CA LEU A 164 -10.76 29.04 9.95
C LEU A 164 -10.81 29.89 11.22
N PHE A 165 -10.45 31.16 11.12
CA PHE A 165 -10.34 32.09 12.27
C PHE A 165 -9.46 31.59 13.44
N GLY A 166 -8.42 30.80 13.14
CA GLY A 166 -7.57 30.18 14.15
C GLY A 166 -7.99 28.75 14.55
N MET A 167 -9.24 28.36 14.28
CA MET A 167 -9.78 27.02 14.60
C MET A 167 -9.31 25.97 13.61
N LYS A 168 -9.01 24.75 14.09
CA LYS A 168 -8.51 23.65 13.26
C LYS A 168 -9.67 22.74 12.83
N LEU A 169 -10.15 22.94 11.61
CA LEU A 169 -11.15 22.05 11.00
C LEU A 169 -10.49 20.97 10.13
N THR A 170 -11.11 19.80 10.05
CA THR A 170 -10.62 18.68 9.22
C THR A 170 -11.72 18.10 8.33
N VAL A 171 -11.32 17.65 7.13
CA VAL A 171 -12.19 16.95 6.18
C VAL A 171 -11.43 15.83 5.48
N ASN A 172 -12.03 14.65 5.34
CA ASN A 172 -11.47 13.53 4.58
C ASN A 172 -11.88 13.64 3.11
N SER A 173 -10.91 13.80 2.22
CA SER A 173 -11.14 14.00 0.78
C SER A 173 -9.86 13.71 -0.02
N VAL A 174 -9.87 13.97 -1.32
CA VAL A 174 -8.68 14.23 -2.13
C VAL A 174 -8.88 15.62 -2.73
N ALA A 175 -7.82 16.42 -2.80
CA ALA A 175 -7.95 17.74 -3.38
C ALA A 175 -8.36 17.63 -4.87
N PHE A 176 -9.36 18.41 -5.24
CA PHE A 176 -9.81 18.60 -6.61
C PHE A 176 -9.53 20.05 -7.04
N GLN A 177 -9.31 20.27 -8.32
CA GLN A 177 -9.33 21.60 -8.92
C GLN A 177 -9.77 21.53 -10.37
N GLU A 178 -10.31 22.63 -10.88
CA GLU A 178 -10.57 22.77 -12.31
C GLU A 178 -9.26 23.04 -13.06
N GLN A 179 -9.15 22.50 -14.28
CA GLN A 179 -8.06 22.79 -15.19
C GLN A 179 -8.03 24.28 -15.56
N ASP A 180 -6.88 24.88 -15.31
CA ASP A 180 -6.53 26.15 -15.91
C ASP A 180 -5.89 25.93 -17.29
N LYS A 181 -6.64 26.15 -18.38
CA LYS A 181 -6.19 25.93 -19.77
C LYS A 181 -4.94 26.73 -20.18
N VAL A 182 -4.48 27.67 -19.35
CA VAL A 182 -3.30 28.51 -19.62
C VAL A 182 -2.04 27.88 -19.01
N VAL A 183 -2.10 27.49 -17.74
CA VAL A 183 -0.93 26.95 -17.01
C VAL A 183 -0.97 25.42 -16.84
N SER A 184 -2.07 24.76 -17.21
CA SER A 184 -2.32 23.35 -16.93
C SER A 184 -3.02 22.64 -18.10
N ALA A 185 -2.56 21.44 -18.41
CA ALA A 185 -3.30 20.48 -19.23
C ALA A 185 -4.23 19.61 -18.34
N CYS A 186 -5.20 18.91 -18.92
CA CYS A 186 -6.02 17.92 -18.17
C CYS A 186 -5.15 16.89 -17.43
N ALA A 187 -4.10 16.39 -18.10
CA ALA A 187 -3.09 15.53 -17.51
C ALA A 187 -2.33 16.17 -16.33
N THR A 188 -2.07 17.47 -16.35
CA THR A 188 -1.45 18.18 -15.22
C THR A 188 -2.37 18.19 -14.01
N THR A 189 -3.67 18.46 -14.20
CA THR A 189 -4.67 18.41 -13.13
C THR A 189 -4.85 16.99 -12.57
N ALA A 190 -4.77 15.97 -13.43
CA ALA A 190 -4.79 14.57 -13.00
C ALA A 190 -3.54 14.20 -12.18
N ILE A 191 -2.33 14.56 -12.62
CA ILE A 191 -1.09 14.37 -11.85
C ILE A 191 -1.19 15.08 -10.49
N TRP A 192 -1.68 16.33 -10.47
CA TRP A 192 -1.84 17.10 -9.24
C TRP A 192 -2.78 16.39 -8.26
N SER A 193 -3.95 15.94 -8.72
CA SER A 193 -4.92 15.21 -7.89
C SER A 193 -4.33 13.89 -7.37
N LEU A 194 -3.59 13.17 -8.22
CA LEU A 194 -2.89 11.95 -7.85
C LEU A 194 -1.84 12.20 -6.76
N MET A 195 -1.04 13.26 -6.86
CA MET A 195 -0.05 13.61 -5.84
C MET A 195 -0.70 13.99 -4.51
N HIS A 196 -1.84 14.67 -4.53
CA HIS A 196 -2.65 14.92 -3.34
C HIS A 196 -3.21 13.65 -2.70
N ALA A 197 -3.62 12.67 -3.51
CA ALA A 197 -4.01 11.35 -3.04
C ALA A 197 -2.82 10.55 -2.46
N GLN A 198 -1.61 10.73 -2.99
CA GLN A 198 -0.40 10.03 -2.52
C GLN A 198 0.34 10.72 -1.37
N LYS A 199 -0.02 11.97 -1.02
CA LYS A 199 0.74 12.80 -0.07
C LYS A 199 1.07 12.09 1.25
N GLN A 200 0.09 11.45 1.89
CA GLN A 200 0.28 10.79 3.17
C GLN A 200 1.05 9.47 3.03
N SER A 201 0.64 8.60 2.10
CA SER A 201 1.27 7.30 1.84
C SER A 201 2.76 7.42 1.50
N TYR A 202 3.14 8.51 0.80
CA TYR A 202 4.50 8.77 0.34
C TYR A 202 5.29 9.73 1.21
N ARG A 203 4.66 10.30 2.26
CA ARG A 203 5.24 11.37 3.08
C ARG A 203 5.85 12.47 2.22
N LEU A 204 5.15 12.86 1.15
CA LEU A 204 5.61 13.95 0.29
C LEU A 204 5.72 15.20 1.16
N PRO A 205 6.90 15.87 1.21
CA PRO A 205 7.05 17.10 1.97
C PRO A 205 6.02 18.13 1.54
N GLU A 206 5.80 18.20 0.22
CA GLU A 206 4.89 19.14 -0.40
C GLU A 206 4.35 18.59 -1.72
N THR A 207 3.10 18.91 -2.03
CA THR A 207 2.49 18.68 -3.36
C THR A 207 2.77 19.90 -4.25
N PRO A 208 3.34 19.72 -5.45
CA PRO A 208 3.63 20.83 -6.36
C PRO A 208 2.35 21.49 -6.92
N SER A 209 2.44 22.76 -7.32
CA SER A 209 1.39 23.45 -8.10
C SER A 209 1.27 22.93 -9.52
N ALA A 210 0.20 23.32 -10.23
CA ALA A 210 -0.04 22.92 -11.60
C ALA A 210 1.09 23.41 -12.54
N SER A 211 1.50 24.67 -12.40
CA SER A 211 2.60 25.23 -13.20
C SER A 211 3.91 24.46 -13.01
N ARG A 212 4.26 24.06 -11.78
CA ARG A 212 5.45 23.24 -11.50
C ARG A 212 5.36 21.84 -12.09
N ILE A 213 4.18 21.22 -12.08
CA ILE A 213 3.96 19.92 -12.73
C ILE A 213 4.13 20.07 -14.25
N THR A 214 3.51 21.08 -14.86
CA THR A 214 3.65 21.33 -16.30
C THR A 214 5.10 21.60 -16.69
N LEU A 215 5.83 22.44 -15.93
CA LEU A 215 7.25 22.70 -16.16
C LEU A 215 8.10 21.42 -16.04
N ALA A 216 7.83 20.57 -15.05
CA ALA A 216 8.50 19.28 -14.90
C ALA A 216 8.25 18.35 -16.10
N ALA A 217 7.06 18.42 -16.71
CA ALA A 217 6.69 17.61 -17.85
C ALA A 217 7.35 18.07 -19.18
N ILE A 218 7.60 19.37 -19.35
CA ILE A 218 8.06 19.95 -20.63
C ILE A 218 9.55 20.32 -20.66
N ASN A 219 10.18 20.54 -19.50
CA ASN A 219 11.61 20.87 -19.42
C ASN A 219 12.44 19.67 -19.90
N HIS A 220 13.38 19.93 -20.83
CA HIS A 220 14.32 18.96 -21.44
C HIS A 220 13.79 18.09 -22.59
N ILE A 221 12.73 18.51 -23.28
CA ILE A 221 12.29 17.89 -24.54
C ILE A 221 12.88 18.66 -25.72
N GLU A 222 13.62 17.99 -26.61
CA GLU A 222 14.09 18.60 -27.86
C GLU A 222 12.88 19.12 -28.67
N ASN A 223 12.94 20.37 -29.11
CA ASN A 223 11.85 21.09 -29.79
C ASN A 223 10.58 21.36 -28.95
N SER A 224 10.62 21.29 -27.61
CA SER A 224 9.54 21.88 -26.82
C SER A 224 9.56 23.40 -26.92
N SER A 225 8.42 24.01 -27.28
CA SER A 225 8.24 25.45 -27.03
C SER A 225 8.23 25.63 -25.51
N ASN A 226 9.36 26.07 -24.95
CA ASN A 226 9.56 26.37 -23.53
C ASN A 226 8.67 27.53 -23.06
N SER A 227 7.35 27.35 -23.08
CA SER A 227 6.42 28.41 -22.72
C SER A 227 5.02 27.86 -22.51
N PHE A 228 4.36 28.36 -21.46
CA PHE A 228 2.91 28.45 -21.40
C PHE A 228 2.40 29.28 -22.60
N PRO A 229 1.23 28.97 -23.19
CA PRO A 229 0.25 27.94 -22.79
C PRO A 229 0.58 26.53 -23.31
N ASN A 230 0.12 25.49 -22.59
CA ASN A 230 0.30 24.11 -22.99
C ASN A 230 -1.04 23.46 -23.41
N GLY A 231 -1.11 22.93 -24.63
CA GLY A 231 -2.31 22.31 -25.21
C GLY A 231 -2.58 20.86 -24.78
N GLY A 232 -1.66 20.21 -24.07
CA GLY A 232 -1.82 18.82 -23.62
C GLY A 232 -0.49 18.17 -23.21
N LEU A 233 -0.53 17.06 -22.48
CA LEU A 233 0.66 16.23 -22.21
C LEU A 233 0.49 14.86 -22.86
N ASN A 234 1.53 14.41 -23.58
CA ASN A 234 1.62 13.03 -24.03
C ASN A 234 2.07 12.10 -22.87
N ILE A 235 1.98 10.80 -23.09
CA ILE A 235 2.30 9.79 -22.06
C ILE A 235 3.74 9.94 -21.53
N LYS A 236 4.72 10.18 -22.40
CA LYS A 236 6.13 10.36 -22.01
C LYS A 236 6.30 11.60 -21.12
N GLN A 237 5.58 12.68 -21.41
CA GLN A 237 5.58 13.90 -20.58
C GLN A 237 4.95 13.67 -19.21
N ILE A 238 3.88 12.88 -19.13
CA ILE A 238 3.25 12.51 -17.85
C ILE A 238 4.23 11.68 -17.00
N MET A 239 4.84 10.64 -17.59
CA MET A 239 5.86 9.83 -16.91
C MET A 239 7.03 10.68 -16.43
N ARG A 240 7.52 11.59 -17.29
CA ARG A 240 8.61 12.51 -16.94
C ARG A 240 8.27 13.39 -15.74
N ALA A 241 7.04 13.92 -15.68
CA ALA A 241 6.61 14.70 -14.53
C ALA A 241 6.74 13.88 -13.23
N PHE A 242 6.29 12.62 -13.23
CA PHE A 242 6.43 11.73 -12.09
C PHE A 242 7.88 11.40 -11.73
N ASP A 243 8.75 11.20 -12.72
CA ASP A 243 10.18 10.94 -12.51
C ASP A 243 10.86 12.10 -11.77
N VAL A 244 10.53 13.35 -12.12
CA VAL A 244 11.06 14.56 -11.44
C VAL A 244 10.70 14.58 -9.96
N TYR A 245 9.53 14.05 -9.58
CA TYR A 245 9.09 13.96 -8.19
C TYR A 245 9.42 12.61 -7.52
N GLY A 246 10.23 11.76 -8.17
CA GLY A 246 10.76 10.53 -7.59
C GLY A 246 9.77 9.36 -7.51
N PHE A 247 8.67 9.42 -8.27
CA PHE A 247 7.74 8.31 -8.40
C PHE A 247 8.23 7.30 -9.43
N ARG A 248 7.75 6.06 -9.32
CA ARG A 248 7.88 5.07 -10.38
C ARG A 248 6.56 4.94 -11.11
N THR A 249 6.64 4.89 -12.43
CA THR A 249 5.47 4.80 -13.30
C THR A 249 5.52 3.52 -14.11
N HIS A 250 4.39 2.83 -14.17
CA HIS A 250 4.16 1.71 -15.08
C HIS A 250 2.96 2.03 -15.95
N GLN A 251 3.02 1.65 -17.22
CA GLN A 251 1.96 1.87 -18.19
C GLN A 251 1.35 0.53 -18.56
N VAL A 252 0.03 0.45 -18.49
CA VAL A 252 -0.76 -0.61 -19.11
C VAL A 252 -1.34 -0.06 -20.41
N ASP A 253 -1.00 -0.69 -21.53
CA ASP A 253 -1.54 -0.36 -22.85
C ASP A 253 -2.88 -1.09 -23.05
N LEU A 254 -3.98 -0.37 -22.92
CA LEU A 254 -5.33 -0.93 -23.02
C LEU A 254 -5.77 -1.13 -24.48
N LYS A 255 -4.95 -0.71 -25.45
CA LYS A 255 -5.19 -0.93 -26.88
C LYS A 255 -4.88 -2.35 -27.32
N LYS A 256 -3.96 -3.02 -26.62
CA LYS A 256 -3.48 -4.37 -26.93
C LYS A 256 -4.18 -5.42 -26.08
N ASP A 257 -5.43 -5.72 -26.44
CA ASP A 257 -6.18 -6.90 -25.94
C ASP A 257 -6.42 -6.94 -24.41
N SER A 258 -6.75 -5.78 -23.81
CA SER A 258 -7.20 -5.74 -22.41
C SER A 258 -8.71 -5.93 -22.32
N SER A 259 -9.15 -7.00 -21.65
CA SER A 259 -10.55 -7.22 -21.30
C SER A 259 -11.03 -6.24 -20.23
N GLU A 260 -12.36 -6.02 -20.18
CA GLU A 260 -13.00 -5.22 -19.13
C GLU A 260 -12.64 -5.72 -17.72
N SER A 261 -12.58 -7.05 -17.53
CA SER A 261 -12.25 -7.67 -16.24
C SER A 261 -10.80 -7.38 -15.84
N ALA A 262 -9.83 -7.60 -16.72
CA ALA A 262 -8.42 -7.34 -16.43
C ALA A 262 -8.15 -5.86 -16.10
N PHE A 263 -8.82 -4.94 -16.81
CA PHE A 263 -8.79 -3.52 -16.47
C PHE A 263 -9.33 -3.25 -15.06
N PHE A 264 -10.52 -3.78 -14.76
CA PHE A 264 -11.16 -3.55 -13.46
C PHE A 264 -10.35 -4.15 -12.30
N ASP A 265 -9.80 -5.35 -12.48
CA ASP A 265 -8.95 -6.00 -11.47
C ASP A 265 -7.68 -5.21 -11.22
N THR A 266 -7.03 -4.71 -12.28
CA THR A 266 -5.88 -3.80 -12.13
C THR A 266 -6.25 -2.56 -11.32
N VAL A 267 -7.40 -1.93 -11.61
CA VAL A 267 -7.88 -0.79 -10.83
C VAL A 267 -8.13 -1.18 -9.38
N ARG A 268 -8.82 -2.29 -9.14
CA ARG A 268 -9.17 -2.81 -7.82
C ARG A 268 -7.93 -3.07 -6.98
N TYR A 269 -6.92 -3.78 -7.49
CA TYR A 269 -5.68 -4.06 -6.77
C TYR A 269 -4.98 -2.79 -6.30
N HIS A 270 -4.86 -1.79 -7.18
CA HIS A 270 -4.16 -0.54 -6.86
C HIS A 270 -4.95 0.35 -5.91
N ILE A 271 -6.25 0.55 -6.13
CA ILE A 271 -7.09 1.31 -5.20
C ILE A 271 -7.13 0.62 -3.83
N LYS A 272 -7.15 -0.72 -3.79
CA LYS A 272 -7.04 -1.47 -2.53
C LYS A 272 -5.74 -1.16 -1.81
N SER A 273 -4.66 -1.09 -2.55
CA SER A 273 -3.32 -0.72 -2.10
C SER A 273 -3.16 0.77 -1.75
N LYS A 274 -4.24 1.57 -1.80
CA LYS A 274 -4.21 3.04 -1.66
C LYS A 274 -3.33 3.73 -2.70
N ILE A 275 -3.29 3.19 -3.92
CA ILE A 275 -2.55 3.71 -5.07
C ILE A 275 -3.56 4.24 -6.10
N PRO A 276 -3.76 5.58 -6.19
CA PRO A 276 -4.48 6.21 -7.31
C PRO A 276 -3.83 5.93 -8.67
N LEU A 277 -4.64 6.10 -9.72
CA LEU A 277 -4.25 5.80 -11.11
C LEU A 277 -4.60 6.97 -12.01
N ILE A 278 -3.86 7.13 -13.12
CA ILE A 278 -4.29 8.03 -14.21
C ILE A 278 -4.84 7.18 -15.34
N LEU A 279 -6.08 7.45 -15.72
CA LEU A 279 -6.74 6.85 -16.86
C LEU A 279 -6.74 7.86 -18.01
N GLY A 280 -6.09 7.50 -19.12
CA GLY A 280 -6.12 8.25 -20.36
C GLY A 280 -7.00 7.55 -21.40
N GLY A 281 -7.75 8.33 -22.18
CA GLY A 281 -8.60 7.77 -23.23
C GLY A 281 -9.23 8.81 -24.15
N ALA A 282 -9.89 8.30 -25.19
CA ALA A 282 -10.65 9.10 -26.15
C ALA A 282 -12.06 9.35 -25.62
N VAL A 283 -12.50 10.61 -25.65
CA VAL A 283 -13.80 11.06 -25.16
C VAL A 283 -14.79 11.12 -26.32
N TYR A 284 -15.99 10.60 -26.07
CA TYR A 284 -17.10 10.64 -27.01
C TYR A 284 -18.36 11.19 -26.35
N LYS A 285 -19.07 12.07 -27.05
CA LYS A 285 -20.43 12.50 -26.72
C LYS A 285 -21.43 11.61 -27.43
N ILE A 286 -22.57 11.34 -26.78
CA ILE A 286 -23.68 10.60 -27.38
C ILE A 286 -24.72 11.61 -27.87
N GLU A 287 -24.96 11.66 -29.18
CA GLU A 287 -26.01 12.47 -29.81
C GLU A 287 -26.82 11.56 -30.73
N ASP A 288 -28.16 11.52 -30.55
CA ASP A 288 -29.09 10.72 -31.36
C ASP A 288 -28.71 9.23 -31.54
N GLY A 289 -28.00 8.65 -30.57
CA GLY A 289 -27.56 7.25 -30.61
C GLY A 289 -26.23 7.03 -31.36
N GLU A 290 -25.58 8.10 -31.80
CA GLU A 290 -24.26 8.12 -32.43
C GLU A 290 -23.20 8.66 -31.46
N ALA A 291 -21.94 8.22 -31.65
CA ALA A 291 -20.80 8.65 -30.86
C ALA A 291 -19.97 9.69 -31.61
N ILE A 292 -19.87 10.90 -31.06
CA ILE A 292 -19.11 12.01 -31.62
C ILE A 292 -17.82 12.20 -30.82
N TYR A 293 -16.68 12.12 -31.50
CA TYR A 293 -15.37 12.32 -30.87
C TYR A 293 -15.16 13.78 -30.43
N GLU A 294 -14.81 13.97 -29.17
CA GLU A 294 -14.60 15.30 -28.55
C GLU A 294 -13.12 15.62 -28.28
N GLY A 295 -12.25 14.59 -28.27
CA GLY A 295 -10.83 14.76 -27.96
C GLY A 295 -10.31 13.68 -27.00
N ASN A 296 -9.04 13.81 -26.59
CA ASN A 296 -8.44 12.94 -25.59
C ASN A 296 -8.49 13.59 -24.21
N HIS A 297 -8.62 12.77 -23.17
CA HIS A 297 -8.69 13.22 -21.79
C HIS A 297 -7.94 12.32 -20.83
N ALA A 298 -7.55 12.90 -19.69
CA ALA A 298 -6.90 12.19 -18.60
C ALA A 298 -7.60 12.50 -17.28
N VAL A 299 -7.98 11.45 -16.55
CA VAL A 299 -8.68 11.56 -15.26
C VAL A 299 -7.91 10.79 -14.18
N THR A 300 -8.08 11.19 -12.91
CA THR A 300 -7.51 10.43 -11.79
C THR A 300 -8.55 9.47 -11.24
N VAL A 301 -8.27 8.17 -11.26
CA VAL A 301 -9.11 7.16 -10.60
C VAL A 301 -8.74 7.09 -9.13
N LEU A 302 -9.75 7.28 -8.26
CA LEU A 302 -9.59 7.30 -6.80
C LEU A 302 -10.43 6.23 -6.12
N GLY A 303 -11.31 5.55 -6.83
CA GLY A 303 -12.15 4.54 -6.24
C GLY A 303 -12.84 3.64 -7.24
N TYR A 304 -13.43 2.57 -6.71
CA TYR A 304 -14.27 1.65 -7.48
C TYR A 304 -15.48 1.20 -6.65
N LYS A 305 -16.47 0.67 -7.36
CA LYS A 305 -17.58 -0.13 -6.85
C LYS A 305 -17.56 -1.47 -7.57
N GLU A 306 -17.51 -2.54 -6.81
CA GLU A 306 -17.52 -3.92 -7.29
C GLU A 306 -18.89 -4.54 -7.02
N HIS A 307 -19.72 -4.60 -8.07
CA HIS A 307 -21.01 -5.28 -8.02
C HIS A 307 -21.16 -6.04 -9.34
N PRO A 308 -21.60 -7.33 -9.33
CA PRO A 308 -21.67 -8.17 -10.53
C PRO A 308 -22.32 -7.46 -11.73
N ASP A 309 -23.47 -6.81 -11.51
CA ASP A 309 -24.19 -6.12 -12.58
C ASP A 309 -23.87 -4.62 -12.70
N ASN A 310 -23.00 -4.06 -11.85
CA ASN A 310 -22.87 -2.62 -11.69
C ASN A 310 -21.48 -2.17 -11.18
N LYS A 311 -20.44 -2.55 -11.94
CA LYS A 311 -19.09 -2.01 -11.77
C LYS A 311 -19.04 -0.52 -12.09
N ALA A 312 -18.40 0.24 -11.22
CA ALA A 312 -18.24 1.68 -11.39
C ALA A 312 -16.86 2.15 -10.91
N LEU A 313 -16.38 3.26 -11.46
CA LEU A 313 -15.21 3.97 -10.96
C LEU A 313 -15.63 5.30 -10.33
N TYR A 314 -14.81 5.79 -9.40
CA TYR A 314 -14.90 7.14 -8.85
C TYR A 314 -13.65 7.90 -9.26
N VAL A 315 -13.84 8.99 -10.02
CA VAL A 315 -12.75 9.73 -10.66
C VAL A 315 -12.79 11.21 -10.30
N HIS A 316 -11.63 11.85 -10.29
CA HIS A 316 -11.54 13.30 -10.42
C HIS A 316 -11.43 13.64 -11.90
N ASP A 317 -12.44 14.35 -12.42
CA ASP A 317 -12.45 14.90 -13.78
C ASP A 317 -12.65 16.41 -13.67
N ASP A 318 -11.71 17.18 -14.20
CA ASP A 318 -11.69 18.65 -14.19
C ASP A 318 -12.88 19.30 -14.92
N ARG A 319 -13.54 18.57 -15.83
CA ARG A 319 -14.75 19.00 -16.54
C ARG A 319 -16.02 18.82 -15.73
N PHE A 320 -16.00 17.90 -14.75
CA PHE A 320 -17.17 17.54 -13.93
C PHE A 320 -16.99 17.93 -12.47
N GLY A 321 -16.11 17.25 -11.73
CA GLY A 321 -15.97 17.47 -10.30
C GLY A 321 -15.24 16.35 -9.54
N PRO A 322 -15.13 16.50 -8.21
CA PRO A 322 -14.52 15.51 -7.34
C PRO A 322 -15.39 14.24 -7.23
N TYR A 323 -14.74 13.08 -7.21
CA TYR A 323 -15.38 11.76 -7.10
C TYR A 323 -16.59 11.56 -8.03
N ALA A 324 -16.51 12.06 -9.26
CA ALA A 324 -17.48 11.80 -10.31
C ALA A 324 -17.58 10.28 -10.54
N ARG A 325 -18.81 9.79 -10.67
CA ARG A 325 -19.08 8.36 -10.83
C ARG A 325 -19.12 8.01 -12.32
N THR A 326 -18.44 6.94 -12.69
CA THR A 326 -18.52 6.36 -14.05
C THR A 326 -18.92 4.89 -13.99
N LEU A 327 -19.71 4.41 -14.96
CA LEU A 327 -20.06 2.99 -15.11
C LEU A 327 -19.17 2.33 -16.15
N ILE A 328 -18.76 1.10 -15.89
CA ILE A 328 -18.09 0.28 -16.90
C ILE A 328 -19.17 -0.55 -17.60
N ARG A 329 -19.34 -0.37 -18.92
CA ARG A 329 -20.41 -1.00 -19.70
C ARG A 329 -19.96 -1.30 -21.13
N ASN A 330 -20.69 -2.21 -21.76
CA ASN A 330 -20.57 -2.45 -23.19
C ASN A 330 -21.13 -1.24 -23.98
N ILE A 331 -20.41 -0.82 -25.02
CA ILE A 331 -20.76 0.33 -25.86
C ILE A 331 -22.08 0.08 -26.61
N SER A 332 -22.32 -1.17 -27.03
CA SER A 332 -23.57 -1.54 -27.72
C SER A 332 -24.83 -1.37 -26.88
N SER A 333 -24.71 -1.20 -25.56
CA SER A 333 -25.85 -0.92 -24.68
C SER A 333 -26.43 0.48 -24.89
N TYR A 334 -25.70 1.40 -25.52
CA TYR A 334 -26.08 2.82 -25.63
C TYR A 334 -26.02 3.39 -27.04
N LEU A 335 -25.38 2.71 -28.00
CA LEU A 335 -25.24 3.19 -29.39
C LEU A 335 -25.98 2.29 -30.37
N THR A 336 -26.50 2.89 -31.44
CA THR A 336 -27.20 2.18 -32.53
C THR A 336 -26.22 1.49 -33.48
N GLU A 337 -25.02 2.07 -33.67
CA GLU A 337 -23.94 1.46 -34.44
C GLU A 337 -22.88 0.80 -33.54
N LEU A 338 -22.53 -0.45 -33.85
CA LEU A 338 -21.68 -1.33 -33.04
C LEU A 338 -20.17 -1.01 -33.07
N LYS A 339 -19.72 -0.06 -33.90
CA LYS A 339 -18.29 0.15 -34.16
C LYS A 339 -17.88 1.60 -33.93
N VAL A 340 -17.40 1.89 -32.72
CA VAL A 340 -16.58 3.09 -32.50
C VAL A 340 -15.18 2.78 -33.03
N THR A 341 -14.75 3.51 -34.05
CA THR A 341 -13.34 3.56 -34.41
C THR A 341 -12.70 4.58 -33.49
N ASP A 342 -11.75 4.15 -32.64
CA ASP A 342 -11.06 5.11 -31.77
C ASP A 342 -10.23 6.11 -32.60
N ALA A 343 -9.80 7.23 -32.00
CA ALA A 343 -9.00 8.23 -32.70
C ALA A 343 -7.64 7.72 -33.22
N SER A 344 -7.21 6.52 -32.81
CA SER A 344 -6.03 5.82 -33.32
C SER A 344 -6.32 4.75 -34.37
N GLY A 345 -7.59 4.62 -34.81
CA GLY A 345 -8.01 3.64 -35.82
C GLY A 345 -8.31 2.25 -35.25
N ARG A 346 -8.37 2.07 -33.92
CA ARG A 346 -8.74 0.79 -33.31
C ARG A 346 -10.20 0.49 -33.63
N GLN A 347 -10.45 -0.65 -34.27
CA GLN A 347 -11.79 -1.15 -34.52
C GLN A 347 -12.16 -2.20 -33.46
N GLY A 348 -13.46 -2.30 -33.15
CA GLY A 348 -13.98 -3.40 -32.33
C GLY A 348 -13.82 -3.22 -30.81
N VAL A 349 -13.76 -1.99 -30.31
CA VAL A 349 -13.88 -1.75 -28.87
C VAL A 349 -15.32 -2.01 -28.44
N ASP A 350 -15.51 -2.92 -27.49
CA ASP A 350 -16.81 -3.37 -27.02
C ASP A 350 -17.20 -2.73 -25.68
N TRP A 351 -16.27 -2.18 -24.89
CA TRP A 351 -16.55 -1.57 -23.58
C TRP A 351 -15.96 -0.16 -23.41
N ALA A 352 -16.59 0.64 -22.55
CA ALA A 352 -16.15 2.00 -22.21
C ALA A 352 -16.55 2.37 -20.77
N ILE A 353 -16.06 3.52 -20.31
CA ILE A 353 -16.53 4.14 -19.06
C ILE A 353 -17.50 5.29 -19.33
N PHE A 354 -18.70 5.21 -18.78
CA PHE A 354 -19.79 6.15 -19.01
C PHE A 354 -19.97 7.07 -17.81
N PHE A 355 -19.95 8.38 -18.00
CA PHE A 355 -20.20 9.33 -16.90
C PHE A 355 -21.66 9.31 -16.49
N GLN A 356 -21.91 9.30 -15.18
CA GLN A 356 -23.26 9.48 -14.65
C GLN A 356 -23.41 10.87 -14.05
N GLU A 357 -24.40 11.60 -14.55
CA GLU A 357 -24.87 12.85 -13.95
C GLU A 357 -25.99 12.52 -12.96
N LYS A 358 -26.13 13.32 -11.90
CA LYS A 358 -27.29 13.24 -11.01
C LYS A 358 -28.39 14.16 -11.53
N ARG A 359 -29.64 13.72 -11.44
CA ARG A 359 -30.78 14.58 -11.75
C ARG A 359 -30.96 15.64 -10.67
N ASP A 360 -31.24 16.86 -11.10
CA ASP A 360 -31.57 18.00 -10.25
C ASP A 360 -33.10 18.05 -10.06
N THR A 361 -33.63 17.10 -9.28
CA THR A 361 -35.07 17.05 -8.95
C THR A 361 -35.25 17.02 -7.43
N GLU A 362 -36.14 17.86 -6.91
CA GLU A 362 -36.38 18.08 -5.47
C GLU A 362 -36.76 16.81 -4.68
N ASP A 363 -37.16 15.72 -5.34
CA ASP A 363 -37.83 14.57 -4.72
C ASP A 363 -37.10 13.21 -4.76
N SER A 364 -35.85 13.09 -5.23
CA SER A 364 -35.23 11.76 -5.38
C SER A 364 -33.82 11.62 -4.77
N LYS A 365 -33.78 10.87 -3.66
CA LYS A 365 -32.53 10.23 -3.19
C LYS A 365 -32.13 9.17 -4.22
N ASN A 366 -30.90 9.25 -4.75
CA ASN A 366 -30.25 8.26 -5.63
C ASN A 366 -30.68 8.16 -7.11
N ASP A 367 -31.24 9.19 -7.72
CA ASP A 367 -31.56 9.13 -9.16
C ASP A 367 -30.39 9.64 -10.02
N TRP A 368 -29.52 8.70 -10.40
CA TRP A 368 -28.51 8.92 -11.43
C TRP A 368 -29.20 8.91 -12.79
N ASP A 369 -28.79 9.77 -13.71
CA ASP A 369 -29.31 9.69 -15.07
C ASP A 369 -28.96 8.32 -15.67
N GLU A 370 -29.99 7.61 -16.14
CA GLU A 370 -29.85 6.27 -16.71
C GLU A 370 -29.20 6.32 -18.09
N LYS A 371 -29.32 7.46 -18.79
CA LYS A 371 -28.72 7.69 -20.10
C LYS A 371 -27.45 8.53 -19.98
N PRO A 372 -26.25 7.94 -20.10
CA PRO A 372 -25.02 8.71 -20.11
C PRO A 372 -24.98 9.60 -21.35
N ARG A 373 -24.47 10.83 -21.18
CA ARG A 373 -24.28 11.79 -22.28
C ARG A 373 -22.89 11.72 -22.90
N GLN A 374 -21.94 11.15 -22.16
CA GLN A 374 -20.53 11.10 -22.54
C GLN A 374 -19.88 9.83 -21.99
N PHE A 375 -18.92 9.30 -22.73
CA PHE A 375 -18.09 8.18 -22.30
C PHE A 375 -16.63 8.38 -22.70
N ILE A 376 -15.74 7.61 -22.06
CA ILE A 376 -14.33 7.52 -22.42
C ILE A 376 -14.05 6.08 -22.84
N VAL A 377 -13.45 5.94 -24.01
CA VAL A 377 -12.81 4.71 -24.45
C VAL A 377 -11.39 4.69 -23.88
N PRO A 378 -11.07 3.78 -22.95
CA PRO A 378 -9.75 3.75 -22.31
C PRO A 378 -8.63 3.36 -23.27
N ASP A 379 -7.54 4.14 -23.25
CA ASP A 379 -6.36 3.91 -24.08
C ASP A 379 -5.19 3.40 -23.24
N ASN A 380 -4.98 4.01 -22.07
CA ASN A 380 -3.84 3.72 -21.21
C ASN A 380 -4.21 3.92 -19.75
N LEU A 381 -3.61 3.09 -18.90
CA LEU A 381 -3.69 3.22 -17.45
C LEU A 381 -2.27 3.38 -16.90
N MET A 382 -2.03 4.44 -16.14
CA MET A 382 -0.76 4.69 -15.48
C MET A 382 -0.84 4.33 -14.01
N LEU A 383 0.04 3.42 -13.61
CA LEU A 383 0.22 2.95 -12.25
C LEU A 383 1.37 3.74 -11.63
N VAL A 384 1.11 4.54 -10.59
CA VAL A 384 2.10 5.43 -9.99
C VAL A 384 2.44 4.96 -8.58
N THR A 385 3.61 4.37 -8.42
CA THR A 385 4.04 3.66 -7.21
C THR A 385 5.34 4.22 -6.62
N HIS A 386 5.78 3.62 -5.53
CA HIS A 386 7.02 3.99 -4.87
C HIS A 386 8.22 3.63 -5.73
N PRO A 387 9.30 4.44 -5.70
CA PRO A 387 10.50 4.17 -6.50
C PRO A 387 11.14 2.81 -6.23
N LYS A 388 10.81 2.19 -5.10
CA LYS A 388 11.24 0.85 -4.69
C LYS A 388 10.34 -0.28 -5.19
N VAL A 389 9.12 -0.01 -5.64
CA VAL A 389 8.17 -1.03 -6.14
C VAL A 389 8.43 -1.24 -7.62
N ARG A 390 9.25 -2.24 -7.95
CA ARG A 390 9.73 -2.51 -9.32
C ARG A 390 8.89 -3.55 -10.05
N ILE A 391 8.30 -4.48 -9.31
CA ILE A 391 7.46 -5.55 -9.83
C ILE A 391 6.03 -5.05 -10.02
N GLN A 392 5.48 -5.26 -11.21
CA GLN A 392 4.12 -4.88 -11.57
C GLN A 392 3.10 -5.89 -11.03
N SER A 393 1.87 -5.44 -10.76
CA SER A 393 0.78 -6.33 -10.33
C SER A 393 0.47 -7.43 -11.35
N LEU A 394 0.75 -7.21 -12.64
CA LEU A 394 0.53 -8.18 -13.70
C LEU A 394 1.30 -9.49 -13.48
N TYR A 395 2.57 -9.41 -13.07
CA TYR A 395 3.36 -10.59 -12.73
C TYR A 395 2.69 -11.40 -11.62
N ILE A 396 2.08 -10.71 -10.66
CA ILE A 396 1.42 -11.31 -9.51
C ILE A 396 0.10 -11.95 -9.93
N SER A 397 -0.74 -11.26 -10.72
CA SER A 397 -2.01 -11.81 -11.22
C SER A 397 -1.78 -13.04 -12.09
N ASN A 398 -0.84 -12.99 -13.04
CA ASN A 398 -0.49 -14.14 -13.89
C ASN A 398 -0.03 -15.33 -13.04
N THR A 399 0.77 -15.08 -12.00
CA THR A 399 1.19 -16.14 -11.06
C THR A 399 0.00 -16.73 -10.30
N CYS A 400 -0.94 -15.89 -9.85
CA CYS A 400 -2.11 -16.34 -9.12
C CYS A 400 -3.06 -17.15 -10.00
N GLU A 401 -3.25 -16.76 -11.27
CA GLU A 401 -4.01 -17.52 -12.26
C GLU A 401 -3.43 -18.92 -12.42
N LEU A 402 -2.12 -19.04 -12.62
CA LEU A 402 -1.43 -20.34 -12.74
C LEU A 402 -1.58 -21.20 -11.48
N VAL A 403 -1.53 -20.59 -10.28
CA VAL A 403 -1.76 -21.31 -9.01
C VAL A 403 -3.21 -21.80 -8.91
N VAL A 404 -4.19 -20.97 -9.28
CA VAL A 404 -5.62 -21.37 -9.28
C VAL A 404 -5.87 -22.47 -10.31
N GLU A 405 -5.32 -22.37 -11.51
CA GLU A 405 -5.43 -23.38 -12.56
C GLU A 405 -4.88 -24.73 -12.09
N GLN A 406 -3.72 -24.73 -11.42
CA GLN A 406 -3.17 -25.98 -10.90
C GLN A 406 -4.01 -26.58 -9.77
N LEU A 407 -4.45 -25.77 -8.80
CA LEU A 407 -5.32 -26.26 -7.74
C LEU A 407 -6.61 -26.83 -8.30
N ALA A 408 -7.20 -26.18 -9.30
CA ALA A 408 -8.41 -26.66 -9.97
C ALA A 408 -8.18 -28.01 -10.68
N ARG A 409 -7.01 -28.21 -11.31
CA ARG A 409 -6.63 -29.49 -11.91
C ARG A 409 -6.45 -30.57 -10.85
N TYR A 410 -5.68 -30.29 -9.81
CA TYR A 410 -5.43 -31.21 -8.71
C TYR A 410 -6.74 -31.65 -8.03
N PHE A 411 -7.68 -30.72 -7.78
CA PHE A 411 -8.99 -31.06 -7.24
C PHE A 411 -9.83 -31.92 -8.18
N LYS A 412 -9.75 -31.71 -9.51
CA LYS A 412 -10.39 -32.61 -10.48
C LYS A 412 -9.81 -34.02 -10.40
N GLU A 413 -8.49 -34.17 -10.32
CA GLU A 413 -7.83 -35.47 -10.21
C GLU A 413 -8.23 -36.20 -8.91
N LEU A 414 -8.29 -35.48 -7.79
CA LEU A 414 -8.81 -36.03 -6.53
C LEU A 414 -10.28 -36.44 -6.63
N ALA A 415 -11.14 -35.61 -7.22
CA ALA A 415 -12.58 -35.89 -7.37
C ALA A 415 -12.87 -37.07 -8.31
N VAL A 416 -12.04 -37.31 -9.34
CA VAL A 416 -12.14 -38.54 -10.15
C VAL A 416 -11.87 -39.78 -9.28
N ASN A 417 -10.95 -39.67 -8.33
CA ASN A 417 -10.57 -40.76 -7.44
C ASN A 417 -11.46 -40.87 -6.19
N SER A 418 -12.32 -39.89 -5.92
CA SER A 418 -13.21 -39.85 -4.75
C SER A 418 -14.56 -39.25 -5.13
N LYS A 419 -15.61 -40.09 -5.13
CA LYS A 419 -16.98 -39.77 -5.60
C LYS A 419 -17.71 -38.64 -4.82
N GLU A 420 -17.04 -37.90 -3.93
CA GLU A 420 -17.64 -36.97 -2.97
C GLU A 420 -16.97 -35.58 -2.90
N LEU A 421 -16.07 -35.20 -3.82
CA LEU A 421 -15.51 -33.84 -3.81
C LEU A 421 -16.25 -32.88 -4.74
N GLU A 422 -16.99 -31.94 -4.16
CA GLU A 422 -17.40 -30.71 -4.84
C GLU A 422 -16.15 -29.90 -5.24
N LEU A 423 -16.10 -29.47 -6.51
CA LEU A 423 -15.00 -28.67 -7.05
C LEU A 423 -14.96 -27.31 -6.35
N THR A 424 -14.06 -27.19 -5.40
CA THR A 424 -13.88 -25.97 -4.62
C THR A 424 -13.27 -24.88 -5.51
N GLN A 425 -14.03 -23.81 -5.82
CA GLN A 425 -13.51 -22.68 -6.58
C GLN A 425 -12.63 -21.79 -5.68
N VAL A 426 -11.34 -21.74 -6.00
CA VAL A 426 -10.38 -20.84 -5.36
C VAL A 426 -10.35 -19.53 -6.12
N ASN A 427 -10.56 -18.43 -5.41
CA ASN A 427 -10.44 -17.07 -5.92
C ASN A 427 -9.27 -16.37 -5.24
N TYR A 428 -8.81 -15.27 -5.83
CA TYR A 428 -7.71 -14.49 -5.27
C TYR A 428 -7.95 -12.98 -5.36
N ASP A 429 -7.22 -12.26 -4.54
CA ASP A 429 -7.19 -10.80 -4.53
C ASP A 429 -5.76 -10.34 -4.22
N ILE A 430 -5.36 -9.18 -4.75
CA ILE A 430 -3.99 -8.67 -4.69
C ILE A 430 -3.98 -7.29 -4.04
N GLU A 431 -3.03 -7.09 -3.13
CA GLU A 431 -2.79 -5.81 -2.46
C GLU A 431 -1.29 -5.58 -2.27
N LEU A 432 -0.79 -4.38 -2.57
CA LEU A 432 0.54 -3.94 -2.18
C LEU A 432 0.48 -3.40 -0.75
N VAL A 433 1.28 -3.98 0.13
CA VAL A 433 1.36 -3.59 1.54
C VAL A 433 2.79 -3.27 1.96
N GLY A 434 2.94 -2.38 2.95
CA GLY A 434 4.23 -2.14 3.60
C GLY A 434 4.59 -3.26 4.58
N LEU A 435 5.88 -3.44 4.83
CA LEU A 435 6.42 -4.44 5.77
C LEU A 435 5.73 -4.39 7.15
N THR A 436 5.52 -3.18 7.68
CA THR A 436 4.87 -2.99 8.98
C THR A 436 3.44 -3.50 8.98
N ASP A 437 2.68 -3.20 7.93
CA ASP A 437 1.28 -3.64 7.82
C ASP A 437 1.20 -5.16 7.63
N PHE A 438 2.07 -5.74 6.79
CA PHE A 438 2.16 -7.19 6.61
C PHE A 438 2.47 -7.92 7.92
N ARG A 439 3.52 -7.51 8.64
CA ARG A 439 3.90 -8.11 9.93
C ARG A 439 2.81 -7.93 10.98
N SER A 440 2.15 -6.77 11.02
CA SER A 440 1.06 -6.52 11.97
C SER A 440 -0.14 -7.44 11.68
N ARG A 441 -0.49 -7.65 10.42
CA ARG A 441 -1.55 -8.59 9.99
C ARG A 441 -1.24 -10.02 10.42
N VAL A 442 0.00 -10.48 10.19
CA VAL A 442 0.46 -11.84 10.58
C VAL A 442 0.49 -12.01 12.09
N ALA A 443 0.95 -10.99 12.83
CA ALA A 443 1.05 -11.05 14.29
C ALA A 443 -0.31 -11.06 14.99
N GLN A 444 -1.29 -10.30 14.46
CA GLN A 444 -2.63 -10.18 15.05
C GLN A 444 -3.59 -11.30 14.65
N ALA A 445 -3.34 -11.97 13.52
CA ALA A 445 -4.16 -13.09 13.09
C ALA A 445 -3.99 -14.29 14.03
N THR A 446 -5.11 -14.90 14.44
CA THR A 446 -5.12 -16.02 15.40
C THR A 446 -4.77 -17.36 14.76
N ASP A 447 -5.04 -17.51 13.46
CA ASP A 447 -5.05 -18.75 12.70
C ASP A 447 -3.83 -18.95 11.78
N VAL A 448 -2.71 -18.27 12.05
CA VAL A 448 -1.51 -18.35 11.19
C VAL A 448 -0.58 -19.48 11.62
N LEU A 449 -0.30 -20.39 10.68
CA LEU A 449 0.77 -21.39 10.82
C LEU A 449 2.16 -20.76 10.68
N HIS A 450 3.16 -21.36 11.33
CA HIS A 450 4.57 -20.95 11.24
C HIS A 450 4.84 -19.46 11.55
N ARG A 451 3.97 -18.81 12.35
CA ARG A 451 4.00 -17.37 12.65
C ARG A 451 5.38 -16.86 13.06
N TYR A 452 6.07 -17.60 13.93
CA TYR A 452 7.43 -17.26 14.39
C TYR A 452 8.38 -17.06 13.20
N LYS A 453 8.49 -18.06 12.32
CA LYS A 453 9.37 -18.05 11.14
C LYS A 453 9.04 -16.87 10.21
N ILE A 454 7.76 -16.60 9.96
CA ILE A 454 7.32 -15.51 9.07
C ILE A 454 7.72 -14.14 9.65
N LEU A 455 7.54 -13.93 10.96
CA LEU A 455 7.82 -12.65 11.61
C LEU A 455 9.30 -12.37 11.80
N THR A 456 10.12 -13.40 12.01
CA THR A 456 11.57 -13.26 12.25
C THR A 456 12.40 -13.24 10.98
N THR A 457 11.88 -13.80 9.88
CA THR A 457 12.56 -13.78 8.58
C THR A 457 12.61 -12.36 7.99
N ASN A 458 13.70 -12.06 7.28
CA ASN A 458 13.88 -10.80 6.57
C ASN A 458 12.87 -10.68 5.43
N THR A 459 12.21 -9.51 5.35
CA THR A 459 11.15 -9.23 4.38
C THR A 459 11.36 -7.84 3.80
N PRO A 460 11.16 -7.64 2.49
CA PRO A 460 11.34 -6.33 1.85
C PRO A 460 10.35 -5.28 2.38
N LYS A 461 10.67 -4.00 2.15
CA LYS A 461 9.85 -2.86 2.61
C LYS A 461 8.42 -2.91 2.04
N TYR A 462 8.26 -3.39 0.82
CA TYR A 462 6.97 -3.51 0.12
C TYR A 462 6.81 -4.93 -0.40
N VAL A 463 5.64 -5.51 -0.18
CA VAL A 463 5.27 -6.83 -0.71
C VAL A 463 3.93 -6.74 -1.42
N TRP A 464 3.83 -7.42 -2.56
CA TRP A 464 2.53 -7.76 -3.13
C TRP A 464 2.01 -8.98 -2.38
N LEU A 465 0.84 -8.85 -1.76
CA LEU A 465 0.19 -9.93 -1.04
C LEU A 465 -0.99 -10.42 -1.87
N ALA A 466 -0.90 -11.67 -2.32
CA ALA A 466 -2.00 -12.36 -2.97
C ALA A 466 -2.74 -13.21 -1.95
N SER A 467 -3.98 -12.86 -1.63
CA SER A 467 -4.82 -13.60 -0.69
C SER A 467 -5.75 -14.55 -1.45
N PHE A 468 -5.60 -15.85 -1.23
CA PHE A 468 -6.41 -16.89 -1.85
C PHE A 468 -7.52 -17.31 -0.88
N TYR A 469 -8.74 -17.46 -1.39
CA TYR A 469 -9.91 -17.79 -0.59
C TYR A 469 -10.89 -18.66 -1.37
N VAL A 470 -11.69 -19.40 -0.62
CA VAL A 470 -12.84 -20.18 -1.08
C VAL A 470 -14.09 -19.49 -0.56
N GLU A 471 -15.18 -19.52 -1.32
CA GLU A 471 -16.50 -18.89 -1.06
C GLU A 471 -16.69 -18.08 0.25
N LYS A 472 -17.12 -16.82 0.12
CA LYS A 472 -17.51 -15.84 1.17
C LYS A 472 -16.77 -15.94 2.52
N GLU A 473 -15.57 -15.33 2.50
CA GLU A 473 -14.90 -14.61 3.61
C GLU A 473 -13.72 -15.31 4.33
N ALA A 474 -13.49 -16.63 4.21
CA ALA A 474 -12.32 -17.27 4.82
C ALA A 474 -11.11 -17.30 3.87
N THR A 475 -10.05 -16.56 4.21
CA THR A 475 -8.76 -16.66 3.52
C THR A 475 -8.15 -18.05 3.79
N ALA A 476 -7.74 -18.76 2.75
CA ALA A 476 -7.12 -20.07 2.83
C ALA A 476 -5.62 -19.96 3.09
N PHE A 477 -4.95 -19.17 2.26
CA PHE A 477 -3.53 -18.85 2.36
C PHE A 477 -3.23 -17.53 1.65
N GLU A 478 -2.07 -16.95 1.95
CA GLU A 478 -1.58 -15.76 1.27
C GLU A 478 -0.16 -15.98 0.78
N ILE A 479 0.17 -15.50 -0.42
CA ILE A 479 1.54 -15.51 -0.96
C ILE A 479 2.06 -14.06 -0.96
N ALA A 480 3.19 -13.85 -0.30
CA ALA A 480 3.86 -12.55 -0.24
C ALA A 480 5.04 -12.51 -1.21
N PHE A 481 4.92 -11.67 -2.24
CA PHE A 481 5.93 -11.45 -3.26
C PHE A 481 6.72 -10.16 -2.99
N ASP A 482 8.03 -10.19 -3.18
CA ASP A 482 8.90 -9.03 -3.08
C ASP A 482 8.63 -8.05 -4.21
N ALA A 483 7.96 -6.95 -3.87
CA ALA A 483 7.64 -5.92 -4.84
C ALA A 483 8.88 -5.11 -5.28
N THR A 484 10.02 -5.28 -4.61
CA THR A 484 11.25 -4.51 -4.80
C THR A 484 12.34 -5.23 -5.58
N ASP A 485 12.12 -6.50 -5.89
CA ASP A 485 13.03 -7.37 -6.62
C ASP A 485 13.07 -7.05 -8.13
N ILE A 486 13.80 -7.85 -8.90
CA ILE A 486 13.81 -7.85 -10.36
C ILE A 486 12.88 -8.95 -10.92
N PRO A 487 12.34 -8.78 -12.14
CA PRO A 487 11.46 -9.78 -12.78
C PRO A 487 12.03 -11.20 -12.88
N GLN A 488 13.37 -11.35 -12.93
CA GLN A 488 14.07 -12.63 -12.99
C GLN A 488 14.45 -13.18 -11.60
N GLY A 489 14.10 -12.47 -10.53
CA GLY A 489 14.49 -12.80 -9.16
C GLY A 489 13.58 -13.85 -8.51
N ASP A 490 13.96 -14.26 -7.30
CA ASP A 490 13.13 -15.13 -6.46
C ASP A 490 12.14 -14.28 -5.65
N ALA A 491 11.00 -14.00 -6.26
CA ALA A 491 10.04 -13.05 -5.73
C ALA A 491 9.27 -13.57 -4.50
N VAL A 492 9.08 -14.88 -4.32
CA VAL A 492 8.23 -15.41 -3.24
C VAL A 492 9.00 -15.40 -1.92
N LYS A 493 8.57 -14.57 -0.97
CA LYS A 493 9.22 -14.46 0.35
C LYS A 493 8.52 -15.26 1.43
N HIS A 494 7.19 -15.30 1.41
CA HIS A 494 6.39 -16.03 2.41
C HIS A 494 5.16 -16.66 1.78
N VAL A 495 4.77 -17.82 2.30
CA VAL A 495 3.42 -18.36 2.16
C VAL A 495 2.80 -18.48 3.55
N VAL A 496 1.71 -17.75 3.78
CA VAL A 496 1.00 -17.67 5.06
C VAL A 496 -0.20 -18.58 5.01
N PHE A 497 -0.12 -19.76 5.65
CA PHE A 497 -1.22 -20.71 5.70
C PHE A 497 -2.14 -20.46 6.90
N ARG A 498 -3.46 -20.61 6.70
CA ARG A 498 -4.47 -20.50 7.76
C ARG A 498 -4.86 -21.83 8.40
N SER A 499 -4.49 -22.95 7.78
CA SER A 499 -4.71 -24.29 8.33
C SER A 499 -3.77 -25.32 7.70
N GLU A 500 -3.55 -26.42 8.41
CA GLU A 500 -2.68 -27.52 7.94
C GLU A 500 -3.26 -28.17 6.68
N LYS A 501 -4.58 -28.19 6.55
CA LYS A 501 -5.29 -28.63 5.34
C LYS A 501 -4.80 -27.86 4.11
N TRP A 502 -4.76 -26.54 4.17
CA TRP A 502 -4.36 -25.72 3.01
C TRP A 502 -2.87 -25.78 2.74
N GLU A 503 -2.05 -25.91 3.77
CA GLU A 503 -0.62 -26.18 3.61
C GLU A 503 -0.39 -27.50 2.86
N TYR A 504 -1.07 -28.57 3.28
CA TYR A 504 -0.99 -29.87 2.62
C TYR A 504 -1.48 -29.80 1.17
N LEU A 505 -2.69 -29.27 0.92
CA LEU A 505 -3.27 -29.24 -0.42
C LEU A 505 -2.41 -28.46 -1.42
N LEU A 506 -1.90 -27.28 -1.02
CA LEU A 506 -1.07 -26.48 -1.93
C LEU A 506 0.27 -27.18 -2.21
N LYS A 507 0.95 -27.71 -1.17
CA LYS A 507 2.21 -28.44 -1.35
C LYS A 507 2.03 -29.71 -2.17
N ASP A 508 1.00 -30.52 -1.89
CA ASP A 508 0.76 -31.78 -2.59
C ASP A 508 0.40 -31.54 -4.06
N SER A 509 -0.35 -30.47 -4.37
CA SER A 509 -0.67 -30.09 -5.75
C SER A 509 0.55 -29.74 -6.60
N MET A 510 1.69 -29.42 -5.97
CA MET A 510 2.92 -28.98 -6.62
C MET A 510 4.08 -29.98 -6.44
N LYS A 511 3.91 -31.09 -5.71
CA LYS A 511 5.00 -31.98 -5.31
C LYS A 511 5.72 -32.67 -6.47
N ASP A 512 4.98 -32.99 -7.52
CA ASP A 512 5.48 -33.70 -8.71
C ASP A 512 5.96 -32.70 -9.79
N LEU A 513 5.86 -31.41 -9.51
CA LEU A 513 6.38 -30.33 -10.35
C LEU A 513 7.79 -29.96 -9.86
N ASN A 514 8.67 -29.70 -10.81
CA ASN A 514 10.01 -29.15 -10.55
C ASN A 514 10.14 -27.73 -11.15
N GLU A 515 11.26 -27.06 -10.89
CA GLU A 515 11.54 -25.72 -11.43
C GLU A 515 11.58 -25.65 -12.97
N TYR A 516 11.62 -26.79 -13.66
CA TYR A 516 11.61 -26.88 -15.12
C TYR A 516 10.25 -27.28 -15.69
N SER A 517 9.24 -27.47 -14.83
CA SER A 517 7.90 -27.83 -15.27
C SER A 517 7.29 -26.64 -15.99
N GLU A 518 6.84 -26.87 -17.22
CA GLU A 518 6.15 -25.83 -17.99
C GLU A 518 4.80 -25.53 -17.33
N PRO A 519 4.46 -24.24 -17.17
CA PRO A 519 3.13 -23.86 -16.71
C PRO A 519 2.07 -24.36 -17.69
N VAL A 520 0.86 -24.57 -17.19
CA VAL A 520 -0.27 -25.09 -17.97
C VAL A 520 -0.69 -24.12 -19.08
N SER A 521 -0.48 -22.81 -18.85
CA SER A 521 -0.72 -21.74 -19.82
C SER A 521 0.54 -20.88 -19.98
N ASP A 522 0.86 -20.51 -21.21
CA ASP A 522 2.00 -19.64 -21.55
C ASP A 522 1.59 -18.17 -21.38
N THR A 523 1.62 -17.69 -20.14
CA THR A 523 1.55 -16.25 -19.84
C THR A 523 2.98 -15.71 -19.76
N SER A 524 3.28 -14.64 -20.50
CA SER A 524 4.68 -14.27 -20.78
C SER A 524 5.47 -13.64 -19.61
N GLU A 525 4.87 -13.46 -18.43
CA GLU A 525 5.53 -12.86 -17.25
C GLU A 525 4.88 -13.31 -15.92
N HIS A 526 5.56 -14.16 -15.13
CA HIS A 526 5.06 -14.68 -13.85
C HIS A 526 6.18 -15.15 -12.91
N PHE A 527 5.86 -15.45 -11.65
CA PHE A 527 6.74 -16.05 -10.63
C PHE A 527 6.32 -17.47 -10.24
N TYR A 528 5.64 -18.19 -11.13
CA TYR A 528 5.12 -19.51 -10.85
C TYR A 528 6.20 -20.51 -10.41
N HIS A 529 7.37 -20.50 -11.05
CA HIS A 529 8.51 -21.33 -10.63
C HIS A 529 9.04 -20.98 -9.24
N SER A 530 9.05 -19.69 -8.86
CA SER A 530 9.40 -19.26 -7.51
C SER A 530 8.41 -19.80 -6.47
N VAL A 531 7.12 -19.93 -6.81
CA VAL A 531 6.12 -20.54 -5.93
C VAL A 531 6.42 -22.02 -5.74
N ILE A 532 6.66 -22.77 -6.83
CA ILE A 532 7.01 -24.20 -6.76
C ILE A 532 8.24 -24.37 -5.88
N LYS A 533 9.34 -23.68 -6.21
CA LYS A 533 10.59 -23.73 -5.45
C LYS A 533 10.37 -23.47 -3.97
N HIS A 534 9.66 -22.40 -3.61
CA HIS A 534 9.43 -22.05 -2.21
C HIS A 534 8.65 -23.13 -1.43
N LEU A 535 7.76 -23.86 -2.11
CA LEU A 535 6.95 -24.92 -1.52
C LEU A 535 7.66 -26.27 -1.46
N THR A 536 8.57 -26.56 -2.40
CA THR A 536 9.27 -27.84 -2.53
C THR A 536 10.68 -27.85 -1.93
N ASP A 537 11.33 -26.68 -1.73
CA ASP A 537 12.63 -26.59 -1.05
C ASP A 537 12.49 -27.03 0.43
N SER A 538 12.75 -28.32 0.67
CA SER A 538 13.18 -28.78 1.99
C SER A 538 14.57 -28.19 2.23
N ARG A 539 14.69 -27.18 3.10
CA ARG A 539 15.99 -26.66 3.51
C ARG A 539 16.75 -27.71 4.32
N ASP A 540 17.33 -28.70 3.64
CA ASP A 540 18.34 -29.59 4.19
C ASP A 540 19.71 -28.90 4.03
N ASP A 541 19.86 -27.79 4.76
CA ASP A 541 21.11 -27.04 4.81
C ASP A 541 21.76 -27.16 6.21
N LEU A 542 23.06 -26.90 6.26
CA LEU A 542 23.84 -27.00 7.50
C LEU A 542 23.23 -26.19 8.64
N TRP A 543 22.69 -25.01 8.35
CA TRP A 543 22.15 -24.11 9.36
C TRP A 543 20.88 -24.66 9.99
N SER A 544 19.97 -25.18 9.17
CA SER A 544 18.72 -25.82 9.58
C SER A 544 19.00 -27.10 10.38
N TYR A 545 19.97 -27.91 9.94
CA TYR A 545 20.46 -29.04 10.71
C TYR A 545 20.98 -28.61 12.09
N LEU A 546 21.84 -27.59 12.15
CA LEU A 546 22.41 -27.14 13.42
C LEU A 546 21.36 -26.50 14.34
N ASP A 547 20.36 -25.79 13.81
CA ASP A 547 19.24 -25.24 14.59
C ASP A 547 18.40 -26.37 15.20
N GLU A 548 18.17 -27.46 14.45
CA GLU A 548 17.47 -28.64 14.94
C GLU A 548 18.28 -29.44 15.96
N GLN A 549 19.60 -29.54 15.77
CA GLN A 549 20.45 -30.34 16.65
C GLN A 549 20.84 -29.60 17.93
N PHE A 550 21.14 -28.31 17.85
CA PHE A 550 21.78 -27.56 18.94
C PHE A 550 21.03 -26.28 19.32
N GLY A 551 19.92 -25.97 18.64
CA GLY A 551 19.15 -24.75 18.83
C GLY A 551 19.58 -23.60 17.93
N GLU A 552 18.67 -22.64 17.78
CA GLU A 552 18.90 -21.39 17.04
C GLU A 552 20.03 -20.57 17.67
N LEU A 553 20.65 -19.71 16.85
CA LEU A 553 21.71 -18.81 17.26
C LEU A 553 21.22 -17.80 18.31
N ARG A 554 21.99 -17.69 19.39
CA ARG A 554 21.73 -16.76 20.49
C ARG A 554 22.97 -15.92 20.75
N ALA A 555 22.76 -14.62 20.97
CA ALA A 555 23.77 -13.78 21.59
C ALA A 555 23.88 -14.12 23.08
N PRO A 556 25.03 -13.92 23.73
CA PRO A 556 25.13 -14.09 25.18
C PRO A 556 24.20 -13.11 25.90
N ASN A 557 23.30 -13.63 26.75
CA ASN A 557 22.25 -12.85 27.43
C ASN A 557 22.77 -11.66 28.26
N LEU A 558 23.97 -11.79 28.83
CA LEU A 558 24.65 -10.70 29.53
C LEU A 558 26.16 -10.90 29.49
N VAL A 559 26.91 -9.85 29.80
CA VAL A 559 28.36 -9.86 30.10
C VAL A 559 28.53 -9.24 31.48
N LYS A 560 29.34 -9.86 32.34
CA LYS A 560 29.63 -9.38 33.68
C LYS A 560 30.78 -8.37 33.63
N GLN A 561 30.78 -7.39 34.51
CA GLN A 561 31.77 -6.30 34.53
C GLN A 561 33.22 -6.80 34.64
N HIS A 562 33.47 -7.85 35.43
CA HIS A 562 34.82 -8.43 35.56
C HIS A 562 35.28 -9.21 34.33
N GLU A 563 34.40 -9.47 33.36
CA GLU A 563 34.76 -10.07 32.06
C GLU A 563 35.28 -9.00 31.07
N LEU A 564 35.24 -7.72 31.43
CA LEU A 564 35.61 -6.60 30.58
C LEU A 564 36.94 -5.95 31.03
N SER A 565 37.65 -5.32 30.10
CA SER A 565 38.76 -4.39 30.36
C SER A 565 38.68 -3.25 29.37
N ASP A 566 38.59 -2.02 29.88
CA ASP A 566 38.36 -0.79 29.09
C ASP A 566 37.17 -0.85 28.12
N GLY A 567 36.16 -1.66 28.45
CA GLY A 567 34.95 -1.86 27.63
C GLY A 567 35.05 -3.02 26.63
N ASP A 568 36.24 -3.60 26.44
CA ASP A 568 36.46 -4.77 25.61
C ASP A 568 36.32 -6.07 26.40
N LEU A 569 35.81 -7.11 25.74
CA LEU A 569 35.70 -8.44 26.34
C LEU A 569 37.08 -9.06 26.47
N ASN A 570 37.43 -9.49 27.68
CA ASN A 570 38.66 -10.23 27.96
C ASN A 570 38.56 -11.66 27.42
N ASN A 571 38.70 -11.78 26.11
CA ASN A 571 38.58 -13.04 25.39
C ASN A 571 39.62 -14.06 25.88
N GLN A 572 39.16 -15.29 26.04
CA GLN A 572 40.01 -16.46 26.26
C GLN A 572 40.29 -17.14 24.92
N THR A 573 41.36 -17.92 24.84
CA THR A 573 41.64 -18.76 23.67
C THR A 573 41.16 -20.19 23.98
N PRO A 574 39.94 -20.59 23.55
CA PRO A 574 39.47 -21.96 23.78
C PRO A 574 40.18 -22.95 22.87
N GLN A 575 40.15 -24.23 23.26
CA GLN A 575 40.38 -25.32 22.33
C GLN A 575 39.16 -25.44 21.41
N THR A 576 39.34 -25.34 20.10
CA THR A 576 38.25 -25.38 19.11
C THR A 576 38.36 -26.63 18.25
N PHE A 577 37.25 -27.36 18.12
CA PHE A 577 37.17 -28.62 17.39
C PHE A 577 36.10 -28.54 16.30
N TYR A 578 36.54 -28.57 15.05
CA TYR A 578 35.65 -28.58 13.87
C TYR A 578 35.20 -29.99 13.47
N GLY A 579 35.95 -31.01 13.86
CA GLY A 579 35.69 -32.41 13.49
C GLY A 579 36.44 -33.39 14.38
N ARG A 580 36.40 -34.67 14.01
CA ARG A 580 36.95 -35.78 14.80
C ARG A 580 38.47 -35.67 14.99
N ILE A 581 38.92 -35.98 16.20
CA ILE A 581 40.32 -36.09 16.60
C ILE A 581 40.60 -37.47 17.24
N SER A 582 41.84 -37.94 17.13
CA SER A 582 42.30 -39.19 17.76
C SER A 582 42.72 -38.97 19.22
N ALA A 583 41.79 -38.49 20.06
CA ALA A 583 42.01 -38.18 21.47
C ALA A 583 40.74 -38.43 22.29
N SER A 584 40.89 -38.71 23.57
CA SER A 584 39.83 -38.66 24.59
C SER A 584 39.70 -37.25 25.17
N ILE A 585 38.65 -36.98 25.95
CA ILE A 585 38.51 -35.70 26.63
C ILE A 585 39.65 -35.50 27.64
N SER A 586 40.07 -36.59 28.31
CA SER A 586 41.18 -36.58 29.27
C SER A 586 42.52 -36.19 28.65
N ASP A 587 42.75 -36.53 27.37
CA ASP A 587 43.97 -36.14 26.66
C ASP A 587 44.03 -34.63 26.38
N LYS A 588 42.86 -33.98 26.23
CA LYS A 588 42.75 -32.53 26.00
C LYS A 588 42.60 -31.73 27.29
N LEU A 589 42.20 -32.39 28.38
CA LEU A 589 42.09 -31.82 29.71
C LEU A 589 42.89 -32.66 30.74
N PRO A 590 44.23 -32.78 30.59
CA PRO A 590 45.05 -33.64 31.46
C PRO A 590 45.08 -33.18 32.91
N GLU A 591 44.86 -31.89 33.16
CA GLU A 591 44.85 -31.26 34.48
C GLU A 591 43.47 -31.25 35.15
N ALA A 592 42.44 -31.83 34.52
CA ALA A 592 41.08 -31.83 35.06
C ALA A 592 41.02 -32.63 36.37
N GLN A 593 40.74 -31.94 37.47
CA GLN A 593 40.47 -32.53 38.77
C GLN A 593 39.01 -33.00 38.86
N LEU A 594 38.74 -33.91 39.80
CA LEU A 594 37.36 -34.33 40.11
C LEU A 594 36.52 -33.10 40.46
N ASP A 595 35.36 -33.01 39.80
CA ASP A 595 34.37 -31.94 39.93
C ASP A 595 34.82 -30.52 39.54
N ASP A 596 36.01 -30.33 38.93
CA ASP A 596 36.44 -29.02 38.40
C ASP A 596 35.63 -28.69 37.13
N PRO A 597 34.87 -27.59 37.08
CA PRO A 597 34.03 -27.25 35.94
C PRO A 597 34.85 -26.61 34.81
N TYR A 598 34.77 -27.22 33.64
CA TYR A 598 35.15 -26.60 32.37
C TYR A 598 33.91 -26.10 31.65
N ILE A 599 34.06 -25.08 30.83
CA ILE A 599 32.99 -24.52 30.03
C ILE A 599 33.11 -24.95 28.58
N TRP A 600 31.97 -25.24 27.97
CA TRP A 600 31.89 -25.61 26.56
C TRP A 600 30.81 -24.81 25.84
N VAL A 601 31.01 -24.59 24.54
CA VAL A 601 30.08 -23.88 23.65
C VAL A 601 30.07 -24.56 22.29
N ILE A 602 28.89 -24.82 21.74
CA ILE A 602 28.71 -25.13 20.32
C ILE A 602 28.52 -23.81 19.59
N GLY A 603 29.51 -23.46 18.78
CA GLY A 603 29.59 -22.19 18.06
C GLY A 603 28.57 -22.06 16.93
N LEU A 604 28.58 -20.89 16.30
CA LEU A 604 27.80 -20.55 15.10
C LEU A 604 27.81 -21.68 14.05
N ASP A 605 29.01 -22.11 13.70
CA ASP A 605 29.34 -23.10 12.66
C ASP A 605 29.23 -24.56 13.13
N GLY A 606 28.79 -24.78 14.38
CA GLY A 606 28.70 -26.11 14.98
C GLY A 606 30.03 -26.63 15.54
N ALA A 607 31.10 -25.83 15.54
CA ALA A 607 32.35 -26.20 16.19
C ALA A 607 32.18 -26.30 17.71
N LEU A 608 32.86 -27.27 18.33
CA LEU A 608 32.91 -27.40 19.78
C LEU A 608 34.07 -26.56 20.32
N HIS A 609 33.77 -25.57 21.15
CA HIS A 609 34.75 -24.80 21.90
C HIS A 609 34.78 -25.29 23.34
N LEU A 610 35.98 -25.56 23.86
CA LEU A 610 36.21 -26.07 25.22
C LEU A 610 37.28 -25.21 25.92
N GLY A 611 37.01 -24.79 27.14
CA GLY A 611 37.93 -23.95 27.93
C GLY A 611 37.67 -24.04 29.42
N LYS A 612 38.59 -23.47 30.21
CA LYS A 612 38.41 -23.34 31.68
C LYS A 612 37.71 -22.02 31.99
N GLU A 613 36.91 -21.97 33.04
CA GLU A 613 36.45 -20.70 33.59
C GLU A 613 37.56 -20.11 34.49
N ILE A 614 38.31 -19.14 33.97
CA ILE A 614 39.44 -18.50 34.68
C ILE A 614 39.00 -17.12 35.17
N ASP A 615 39.21 -16.79 36.45
CA ASP A 615 38.88 -15.48 37.05
C ASP A 615 37.40 -15.05 36.84
N GLY A 616 36.48 -16.02 36.80
CA GLY A 616 35.05 -15.76 36.54
C GLY A 616 34.73 -15.38 35.09
N LYS A 617 35.67 -15.55 34.16
CA LYS A 617 35.47 -15.38 32.71
C LYS A 617 34.65 -16.55 32.16
N GLY A 618 33.36 -16.31 31.95
CA GLY A 618 32.41 -17.33 31.53
C GLY A 618 32.32 -17.51 30.01
N HIS A 619 31.25 -18.18 29.55
CA HIS A 619 31.01 -18.53 28.14
C HIS A 619 31.23 -17.42 27.09
N PRO A 620 30.87 -16.13 27.32
CA PRO A 620 31.09 -15.10 26.30
C PRO A 620 32.56 -14.93 25.94
N THR A 621 33.47 -15.15 26.91
CA THR A 621 34.92 -14.95 26.72
C THR A 621 35.57 -16.03 25.85
N ILE A 622 35.04 -17.26 25.86
CA ILE A 622 35.50 -18.33 24.96
C ILE A 622 34.81 -18.27 23.59
N ALA A 623 33.59 -17.74 23.51
CA ALA A 623 32.89 -17.52 22.25
C ALA A 623 33.28 -16.19 21.56
N ALA A 624 34.13 -15.36 22.20
CA ALA A 624 34.46 -14.02 21.76
C ALA A 624 33.24 -13.15 21.43
N PHE A 625 32.22 -13.20 22.31
CA PHE A 625 30.90 -12.54 22.15
C PHE A 625 30.10 -12.94 20.90
N LYS A 626 30.55 -13.93 20.11
CA LYS A 626 29.80 -14.40 18.94
C LYS A 626 28.51 -15.08 19.36
N SER A 627 27.54 -15.10 18.44
CA SER A 627 26.36 -15.93 18.59
C SER A 627 26.76 -17.41 18.65
N ALA A 628 26.16 -18.14 19.58
CA ALA A 628 26.35 -19.56 19.74
C ALA A 628 25.01 -20.25 19.91
N ARG A 629 25.03 -21.59 19.86
CA ARG A 629 23.83 -22.41 19.88
C ARG A 629 23.56 -22.81 21.33
N ILE A 630 24.19 -23.88 21.78
CA ILE A 630 24.12 -24.36 23.16
C ILE A 630 25.48 -24.31 23.85
N SER A 631 25.47 -24.14 25.16
CA SER A 631 26.66 -24.06 26.00
C SER A 631 26.37 -24.63 27.39
N GLY A 632 27.42 -24.99 28.12
CA GLY A 632 27.26 -25.56 29.44
C GLY A 632 28.57 -25.76 30.17
N GLU A 633 28.51 -26.61 31.18
CA GLU A 633 29.68 -27.05 31.94
C GLU A 633 29.94 -28.53 31.67
N ILE A 634 31.20 -28.93 31.71
CA ILE A 634 31.66 -30.31 31.70
C ILE A 634 32.64 -30.52 32.86
N SER A 635 32.46 -31.58 33.65
CA SER A 635 33.34 -31.91 34.77
C SER A 635 33.67 -33.40 34.80
N LYS A 636 34.84 -33.73 35.33
CA LYS A 636 35.27 -35.12 35.53
C LYS A 636 34.70 -35.65 36.84
N THR A 637 34.10 -36.82 36.82
CA THR A 637 33.52 -37.52 37.97
C THR A 637 34.09 -38.93 38.07
N GLU A 638 33.80 -39.65 39.16
CA GLU A 638 34.19 -41.06 39.30
C GLU A 638 33.59 -41.97 38.23
N LYS A 639 32.49 -41.55 37.59
CA LYS A 639 31.75 -42.31 36.56
C LYS A 639 32.13 -41.92 35.13
N GLY A 640 33.01 -40.94 34.94
CA GLY A 640 33.36 -40.40 33.62
C GLY A 640 33.20 -38.88 33.57
N TRP A 641 32.74 -38.34 32.45
CA TRP A 641 32.50 -36.93 32.21
C TRP A 641 31.02 -36.61 32.33
N LYS A 642 30.70 -35.63 33.18
CA LYS A 642 29.35 -35.11 33.38
C LYS A 642 29.16 -33.86 32.53
N LEU A 643 28.17 -33.87 31.64
CA LEU A 643 27.78 -32.74 30.80
C LEU A 643 26.47 -32.13 31.30
N ILE A 644 26.46 -30.82 31.58
CA ILE A 644 25.25 -30.10 32.02
C ILE A 644 25.03 -28.83 31.19
N PRO A 645 23.78 -28.42 30.91
CA PRO A 645 23.47 -27.24 30.10
C PRO A 645 23.51 -25.96 30.96
N LYS A 646 24.44 -25.89 31.92
CA LYS A 646 24.51 -24.82 32.92
C LYS A 646 25.17 -23.57 32.33
N SER A 647 24.39 -22.80 31.59
CA SER A 647 24.79 -21.51 31.06
C SER A 647 23.62 -20.53 31.05
N GLY A 648 23.68 -19.54 31.94
CA GLY A 648 22.76 -18.39 31.89
C GLY A 648 23.00 -17.46 30.69
N ARG A 649 23.94 -17.81 29.80
CA ARG A 649 24.39 -16.97 28.68
C ARG A 649 23.73 -17.37 27.37
N TYR A 650 23.79 -18.65 27.01
CA TYR A 650 23.24 -19.14 25.74
C TYR A 650 22.15 -20.21 25.93
N SER A 651 22.00 -20.80 27.12
CA SER A 651 21.22 -22.04 27.28
C SER A 651 20.16 -22.00 28.38
N GLY A 652 19.93 -20.85 29.02
CA GLY A 652 19.05 -20.72 30.19
C GLY A 652 17.55 -20.83 29.92
N ASP A 653 17.10 -20.66 28.67
CA ASP A 653 15.69 -20.48 28.29
C ASP A 653 15.26 -21.38 27.12
N TYR A 654 15.90 -22.54 26.94
CA TYR A 654 15.50 -23.52 25.92
C TYR A 654 14.22 -24.31 26.26
N GLY A 655 13.70 -24.19 27.48
CA GLY A 655 12.51 -24.93 27.94
C GLY A 655 12.66 -26.44 27.78
N GLU A 656 11.60 -27.11 27.33
CA GLU A 656 11.55 -28.57 27.15
C GLU A 656 12.59 -29.10 26.14
N LYS A 657 13.06 -28.26 25.20
CA LYS A 657 14.04 -28.66 24.18
C LYS A 657 15.47 -28.77 24.72
N GLN A 658 15.75 -28.21 25.89
CA GLN A 658 17.11 -28.16 26.46
C GLN A 658 17.71 -29.56 26.61
N GLY A 659 16.92 -30.54 27.04
CA GLY A 659 17.38 -31.93 27.20
C GLY A 659 17.78 -32.57 25.87
N LYS A 660 16.97 -32.39 24.82
CA LYS A 660 17.30 -32.88 23.46
C LYS A 660 18.61 -32.27 22.96
N TYR A 661 18.76 -30.95 23.07
CA TYR A 661 19.98 -30.26 22.61
C TYR A 661 21.22 -30.65 23.41
N LEU A 662 21.07 -30.93 24.71
CA LEU A 662 22.16 -31.41 25.55
C LEU A 662 22.59 -32.83 25.16
N GLU A 663 21.64 -33.73 24.88
CA GLU A 663 21.98 -35.08 24.43
C GLU A 663 22.66 -35.06 23.05
N ASN A 664 22.19 -34.20 22.15
CA ASN A 664 22.86 -33.96 20.87
C ASN A 664 24.27 -33.39 21.08
N ALA A 665 24.47 -32.50 22.06
CA ALA A 665 25.81 -32.02 22.41
C ALA A 665 26.70 -33.16 22.92
N LYS A 666 26.19 -34.10 23.73
CA LYS A 666 26.93 -35.32 24.12
C LYS A 666 27.36 -36.12 22.90
N GLN A 667 26.49 -36.32 21.91
CA GLN A 667 26.86 -36.98 20.66
C GLN A 667 27.94 -36.21 19.91
N LYS A 668 27.87 -34.87 19.88
CA LYS A 668 28.94 -34.03 19.31
C LYS A 668 30.29 -34.21 20.00
N PHE A 669 30.31 -34.37 21.33
CA PHE A 669 31.53 -34.72 22.06
C PHE A 669 32.08 -36.07 21.62
N LEU A 670 31.24 -37.11 21.49
CA LEU A 670 31.66 -38.43 21.02
C LEU A 670 32.16 -38.43 19.57
N GLU A 671 31.56 -37.61 18.69
CA GLU A 671 32.03 -37.41 17.33
C GLU A 671 33.41 -36.73 17.28
N VAL A 672 33.62 -35.72 18.12
CA VAL A 672 34.89 -34.99 18.19
C VAL A 672 35.98 -35.87 18.83
N PHE A 673 35.73 -36.48 19.98
CA PHE A 673 36.71 -37.24 20.75
C PHE A 673 36.67 -38.71 20.38
N GLY A 674 37.39 -39.09 19.31
CA GLY A 674 37.29 -40.40 18.70
C GLY A 674 37.76 -41.59 19.54
N LEU A 675 38.38 -41.35 20.70
CA LEU A 675 38.80 -42.38 21.67
C LEU A 675 37.90 -42.42 22.93
N GLU A 676 36.90 -41.54 23.03
CA GLU A 676 35.97 -41.52 24.17
C GLU A 676 34.87 -42.57 23.97
N GLU A 677 34.57 -43.33 25.03
CA GLU A 677 33.48 -44.31 25.01
C GLU A 677 32.18 -43.68 25.52
N GLU A 678 31.05 -44.02 24.92
CA GLU A 678 29.74 -43.44 25.31
C GLU A 678 29.43 -43.61 26.80
N LYS A 679 29.80 -44.75 27.40
CA LYS A 679 29.59 -45.03 28.83
C LYS A 679 30.34 -44.06 29.76
N ASN A 680 31.36 -43.38 29.24
CA ASN A 680 32.19 -42.44 29.98
C ASN A 680 31.69 -41.00 29.89
N ILE A 681 30.58 -40.72 29.19
CA ILE A 681 29.97 -39.39 29.16
C ILE A 681 28.48 -39.49 29.43
N TYR A 682 27.98 -38.71 30.39
CA TYR A 682 26.56 -38.69 30.72
C TYR A 682 26.06 -37.26 30.89
N THR A 683 24.78 -37.07 30.58
CA THR A 683 24.10 -35.78 30.66
C THR A 683 23.30 -35.70 31.95
N GLU A 684 23.25 -34.51 32.56
CA GLU A 684 22.35 -34.24 33.68
C GLU A 684 21.61 -32.92 33.41
N THR A 685 20.31 -33.01 33.18
CA THR A 685 19.44 -31.84 33.18
C THR A 685 19.15 -31.47 34.63
N LYS A 686 19.31 -30.20 35.00
CA LYS A 686 18.66 -29.74 36.23
C LYS A 686 17.16 -29.90 36.02
N ALA A 687 16.48 -30.59 36.94
CA ALA A 687 15.04 -30.55 36.99
C ALA A 687 14.58 -29.08 36.99
N PRO A 688 13.47 -28.76 36.29
CA PRO A 688 13.03 -27.38 36.07
C PRO A 688 12.90 -26.55 37.35
#